data_AF-A0A140T8V9-F1
#
_entry.id   AF-A0A140T8V9-F1
#
_cell.length_a   1.000
_cell.length_b   1.000
_cell.length_c   1.000
_cell.angle_alpha   90.00
_cell.angle_beta   90.00
_cell.angle_gamma   90.00
#
_symmetry.space_group_name_H-M   'P 1'
#
loop_
_entity.id
_entity.type
_entity.pdbx_description
1 polymer ?
#
loop_
_entity_poly.entity_id
_entity_poly.type
_entity_poly.pdbx_seq_one_letter_code
_entity_poly.pdbx_strand_id
1 'polypeptide(L)'
;MASSSTETQLQRIIRDLQDAATELSHEFKEGGEPITDDSTSLHKFSYKLEYLLQFDQKEKASLLGSKKDYWDYFCACLAKVKGANDGIRFVRSISELRTSLGKGRAFIRYSLVHQRLADTLQQCFMNTKVTSDWYYARSPFLKPKLSSDIVGQLYELTEVQFDLAPRGYDLDAAWPTFARRTLATSTSAYMWKPPSRSSSMSSLVSNYLQTQEMASSLDLNCSLNNEALESFDEMRLELDQLEVREKQLQERVQQLDRENQALRMLVSRQGGQLQVEKEMGYLAVEDSIGLVSLVAELQKQGDVSQATVKKLQSCLQALELNVDKKEYSPSALQLENMAKELDTVRGSLGRENQLLASLSERLARAEKGEKTPPDTELHQEPVPADLVLKFQELKGKLQALEGENTEAQELNRQQSIKLEQLAKELQLKEEARASLAHLVKDVVPLQEELSGKKQESAQLRRQLQESLAHLSSVEEELAEARQQEKQHREEKQLLEQEATSLTWQLQLLETQLGQVSQLVSDLEEQKKQLMQERDHLSQRVGTLEQLAEVHGPPQSAEMPEKRQQCLREEQVNNSTVSEAEQEELQKELQNMVDRNQLLEGKLQALQTDYKALQQREAAIQGSLASLEAEQASIRHLGNQMEASLLAVKKAKETMKAQVAEKEAALQSKESECQRLQEEADQCRLQAEAQAQELRALENQCQQQIQLIEVLSAEKGQQGLSLPQVNTDQLALSQAQLEIHQGEAQRLQNEVVDLQAKLQVALGDRDKLQSQLGVAETVLREHKTLVQQLKEQNEALNRAHVQELLQCSEREGILQEESIYKAQKQEQELRALQAELSQVRCSSEGAHLEHAELQDQLHRANTDTAE
;
A
#
# COMPACT_ATOMS: atom_id res chain seq x y z
N MET A 1 39.61 -22.26 45.54
CA MET A 1 40.77 -21.43 45.10
C MET A 1 40.60 -20.79 43.72
N ALA A 2 39.79 -21.32 42.79
CA ALA A 2 39.63 -20.71 41.46
C ALA A 2 38.86 -19.37 41.43
N SER A 3 38.03 -19.06 42.43
CA SER A 3 37.24 -17.82 42.46
C SER A 3 38.11 -16.56 42.59
N SER A 4 39.10 -16.57 43.48
CA SER A 4 39.91 -15.38 43.82
C SER A 4 40.82 -14.92 42.67
N SER A 5 41.37 -15.83 41.85
CA SER A 5 42.20 -15.45 40.71
C SER A 5 41.40 -14.68 39.66
N THR A 6 40.16 -15.12 39.39
CA THR A 6 39.30 -14.46 38.39
C THR A 6 38.83 -13.07 38.82
N GLU A 7 38.65 -12.82 40.12
CA GLU A 7 38.30 -11.49 40.63
C GLU A 7 39.50 -10.53 40.60
N THR A 8 40.71 -11.05 40.86
CA THR A 8 41.96 -10.29 40.66
C THR A 8 42.18 -9.95 39.18
N GLN A 9 41.86 -10.88 38.27
CA GLN A 9 41.92 -10.65 36.82
C GLN A 9 40.89 -9.60 36.38
N LEU A 10 39.65 -9.65 36.89
CA LEU A 10 38.62 -8.65 36.58
C LEU A 10 39.05 -7.24 37.00
N GLN A 11 39.56 -7.08 38.22
CA GLN A 11 40.10 -5.80 38.70
C GLN A 11 41.29 -5.30 37.87
N ARG A 12 42.11 -6.20 37.31
CA ARG A 12 43.15 -5.83 36.36
C ARG A 12 42.56 -5.30 35.05
N ILE A 13 41.56 -5.97 34.47
CA ILE A 13 40.94 -5.50 33.21
C ILE A 13 40.21 -4.16 33.38
N ILE A 14 39.55 -3.92 34.52
CA ILE A 14 38.90 -2.62 34.80
C ILE A 14 39.95 -1.50 34.86
N ARG A 15 41.11 -1.74 35.47
CA ARG A 15 42.23 -0.78 35.46
C ARG A 15 42.87 -0.64 34.07
N ASP A 16 43.07 -1.73 33.34
CA ASP A 16 43.59 -1.67 31.97
C ASP A 16 42.66 -0.85 31.04
N LEU A 17 41.35 -0.83 31.31
CA LEU A 17 40.36 0.03 30.65
C LEU A 17 40.50 1.49 31.07
N GLN A 18 40.64 1.75 32.38
CA GLN A 18 40.91 3.09 32.93
C GLN A 18 42.16 3.70 32.30
N ASP A 19 43.26 2.95 32.29
CA ASP A 19 44.53 3.37 31.70
C ASP A 19 44.33 3.72 30.22
N ALA A 20 43.60 2.89 29.46
CA ALA A 20 43.29 3.16 28.04
C ALA A 20 42.38 4.38 27.81
N ALA A 21 41.44 4.67 28.72
CA ALA A 21 40.59 5.86 28.65
C ALA A 21 41.38 7.15 28.96
N THR A 22 42.32 7.08 29.91
CA THR A 22 43.23 8.20 30.20
C THR A 22 44.26 8.42 29.09
N GLU A 23 44.79 7.35 28.47
CA GLU A 23 45.64 7.41 27.28
C GLU A 23 44.91 8.11 26.12
N LEU A 24 43.67 7.72 25.80
CA LEU A 24 42.84 8.38 24.79
C LEU A 24 42.61 9.87 25.08
N SER A 25 42.33 10.21 26.34
CA SER A 25 42.13 11.60 26.77
C SER A 25 43.41 12.43 26.68
N HIS A 26 44.58 11.81 26.85
CA HIS A 26 45.89 12.43 26.69
C HIS A 26 46.24 12.62 25.21
N GLU A 27 46.06 11.58 24.40
CA GLU A 27 46.28 11.56 22.95
C GLU A 27 45.48 12.67 22.24
N PHE A 28 44.22 12.86 22.63
CA PHE A 28 43.39 13.98 22.13
C PHE A 28 43.91 15.36 22.57
N LYS A 29 44.37 15.50 23.82
CA LYS A 29 44.89 16.76 24.37
C LYS A 29 46.26 17.14 23.81
N GLU A 30 47.09 16.16 23.45
CA GLU A 30 48.40 16.38 22.81
C GLU A 30 48.30 16.58 21.30
N GLY A 31 47.45 15.80 20.61
CA GLY A 31 47.28 15.89 19.16
C GLY A 31 46.43 17.08 18.71
N GLY A 32 45.40 17.45 19.48
CA GLY A 32 44.46 18.51 19.12
C GLY A 32 43.50 18.16 17.97
N GLU A 33 43.58 16.94 17.44
CA GLU A 33 42.74 16.38 16.37
C GLU A 33 41.87 15.24 16.93
N PRO A 34 40.67 14.96 16.37
CA PRO A 34 39.84 13.85 16.81
C PRO A 34 40.56 12.49 16.71
N ILE A 35 40.33 11.61 17.67
CA ILE A 35 40.89 10.25 17.67
C ILE A 35 40.32 9.45 16.49
N THR A 36 41.20 8.82 15.70
CA THR A 36 40.82 8.00 14.53
C THR A 36 41.11 6.51 14.73
N ASP A 37 40.74 5.70 13.72
CA ASP A 37 40.85 4.22 13.73
C ASP A 37 42.28 3.66 13.73
N ASP A 38 43.31 4.52 13.64
CA ASP A 38 44.73 4.15 13.78
C ASP A 38 45.25 4.22 15.23
N SER A 39 44.49 4.79 16.16
CA SER A 39 44.86 4.90 17.56
C SER A 39 44.99 3.52 18.23
N THR A 40 46.20 3.20 18.68
CA THR A 40 46.45 1.98 19.46
C THR A 40 45.75 2.00 20.83
N SER A 41 45.56 3.20 21.40
CA SER A 41 44.82 3.44 22.63
C SER A 41 43.33 3.13 22.45
N LEU A 42 42.73 3.56 21.32
CA LEU A 42 41.36 3.22 20.95
C LEU A 42 41.18 1.70 20.80
N HIS A 43 42.08 1.04 20.09
CA HIS A 43 42.05 -0.41 19.90
C HIS A 43 42.15 -1.15 21.25
N LYS A 44 43.09 -0.75 22.12
CA LYS A 44 43.25 -1.27 23.48
C LYS A 44 41.95 -1.09 24.29
N PHE A 45 41.39 0.13 24.31
CA PHE A 45 40.14 0.45 24.98
C PHE A 45 38.98 -0.43 24.50
N SER A 46 38.78 -0.54 23.18
CA SER A 46 37.71 -1.33 22.57
C SER A 46 37.75 -2.80 22.98
N TYR A 47 38.92 -3.44 22.97
CA TYR A 47 39.08 -4.83 23.43
C TYR A 47 38.83 -5.00 24.94
N LYS A 48 39.25 -4.05 25.78
CA LYS A 48 39.03 -4.12 27.24
C LYS A 48 37.54 -3.95 27.57
N LEU A 49 36.84 -3.06 26.87
CA LEU A 49 35.40 -2.87 27.04
C LEU A 49 34.61 -4.09 26.53
N GLU A 50 34.95 -4.62 25.35
CA GLU A 50 34.38 -5.87 24.81
C GLU A 50 34.56 -7.05 25.79
N TYR A 51 35.75 -7.21 26.36
CA TYR A 51 36.01 -8.23 27.37
C TYR A 51 35.10 -8.10 28.59
N LEU A 52 34.90 -6.88 29.12
CA LEU A 52 34.00 -6.68 30.26
C LEU A 52 32.53 -6.96 29.89
N LEU A 53 32.10 -6.59 28.67
CA LEU A 53 30.76 -6.84 28.14
C LEU A 53 30.48 -8.33 27.86
N GLN A 54 31.51 -9.15 27.69
CA GLN A 54 31.42 -10.60 27.58
C GLN A 54 31.69 -11.32 28.92
N PHE A 55 32.27 -10.64 29.91
CA PHE A 55 32.64 -11.26 31.18
C PHE A 55 31.41 -11.64 32.02
N ASP A 56 31.31 -12.93 32.35
CA ASP A 56 30.19 -13.51 33.09
C ASP A 56 28.83 -13.28 32.38
N GLN A 57 28.85 -13.03 31.06
CA GLN A 57 27.65 -12.94 30.23
C GLN A 57 27.00 -14.33 30.10
N LYS A 58 25.67 -14.38 30.18
CA LYS A 58 24.88 -15.60 29.97
C LYS A 58 24.82 -15.90 28.48
N GLU A 59 25.20 -17.11 28.07
CA GLU A 59 25.05 -17.54 26.69
C GLU A 59 23.57 -17.51 26.28
N LYS A 60 23.29 -16.84 25.16
CA LYS A 60 21.96 -16.73 24.57
C LYS A 60 22.07 -16.88 23.05
N ALA A 61 21.03 -17.41 22.43
CA ALA A 61 20.90 -17.49 20.98
C ALA A 61 19.56 -16.88 20.53
N SER A 62 19.43 -16.64 19.22
CA SER A 62 18.14 -16.57 18.55
C SER A 62 17.57 -17.99 18.36
N LEU A 63 16.32 -18.10 17.91
CA LEU A 63 15.68 -19.39 17.64
C LEU A 63 16.33 -20.12 16.45
N LEU A 64 16.95 -19.36 15.55
CA LEU A 64 17.74 -19.86 14.42
C LEU A 64 19.19 -20.20 14.82
N GLY A 65 19.50 -20.24 16.13
CA GLY A 65 20.82 -20.60 16.65
C GLY A 65 21.89 -19.51 16.51
N SER A 66 21.57 -18.32 16.00
CA SER A 66 22.55 -17.23 15.92
C SER A 66 22.91 -16.76 17.34
N LYS A 67 24.21 -16.78 17.67
CA LYS A 67 24.72 -16.37 18.98
C LYS A 67 24.40 -14.89 19.22
N LYS A 68 23.69 -14.62 20.30
CA LYS A 68 23.46 -13.27 20.82
C LYS A 68 24.65 -12.85 21.68
N ASP A 69 24.89 -11.54 21.74
CA ASP A 69 26.01 -10.97 22.49
C ASP A 69 25.58 -9.61 23.09
N TYR A 70 26.52 -8.81 23.58
CA TYR A 70 26.25 -7.55 24.27
C TYR A 70 25.49 -6.49 23.45
N TRP A 71 25.45 -6.61 22.12
CA TRP A 71 24.53 -5.86 21.25
C TRP A 71 23.05 -6.09 21.59
N ASP A 72 22.68 -7.35 21.81
CA ASP A 72 21.31 -7.73 22.12
C ASP A 72 20.93 -7.29 23.55
N TYR A 73 21.90 -7.26 24.47
CA TYR A 73 21.78 -6.61 25.77
C TYR A 73 21.51 -5.10 25.63
N PHE A 74 22.28 -4.38 24.79
CA PHE A 74 22.02 -2.96 24.51
C PHE A 74 20.64 -2.74 23.88
N CYS A 75 20.21 -3.60 22.95
CA CYS A 75 18.85 -3.56 22.41
C CYS A 75 17.79 -3.75 23.50
N ALA A 76 17.96 -4.73 24.39
CA ALA A 76 17.02 -5.02 25.48
C ALA A 76 16.92 -3.86 26.50
N CYS A 77 18.03 -3.19 26.79
CA CYS A 77 18.06 -2.03 27.69
C CYS A 77 17.50 -0.74 27.05
N LEU A 78 17.80 -0.49 25.77
CA LEU A 78 17.66 0.86 25.18
C LEU A 78 16.53 1.01 24.16
N ALA A 79 16.00 -0.08 23.58
CA ALA A 79 15.02 0.01 22.48
C ALA A 79 13.72 0.75 22.86
N LYS A 80 13.32 0.70 24.13
CA LYS A 80 12.11 1.39 24.65
C LYS A 80 12.41 2.78 25.23
N VAL A 81 13.67 3.23 25.23
CA VAL A 81 14.09 4.53 25.79
C VAL A 81 14.07 5.61 24.69
N LYS A 82 13.31 6.68 24.92
CA LYS A 82 13.27 7.85 24.02
C LYS A 82 14.61 8.60 24.07
N GLY A 83 15.26 8.80 22.92
CA GLY A 83 16.51 9.55 22.77
C GLY A 83 17.79 8.70 22.79
N ALA A 84 17.79 7.53 23.42
CA ALA A 84 18.92 6.58 23.39
C ALA A 84 18.85 5.61 22.20
N ASN A 85 17.72 5.55 21.49
CA ASN A 85 17.48 4.59 20.41
C ASN A 85 18.05 4.99 19.03
N ASP A 86 18.69 6.15 18.89
CA ASP A 86 19.29 6.59 17.62
C ASP A 86 20.43 5.69 17.15
N GLY A 87 21.34 5.31 18.06
CA GLY A 87 22.43 4.38 17.74
C GLY A 87 21.92 2.98 17.40
N ILE A 88 20.86 2.52 18.07
CA ILE A 88 20.21 1.24 17.76
C ILE A 88 19.62 1.26 16.34
N ARG A 89 18.95 2.35 15.95
CA ARG A 89 18.41 2.53 14.59
C ARG A 89 19.52 2.65 13.54
N PHE A 90 20.60 3.39 13.83
CA PHE A 90 21.73 3.52 12.92
C PHE A 90 22.39 2.17 12.64
N VAL A 91 22.78 1.43 13.68
CA VAL A 91 23.47 0.14 13.53
C VAL A 91 22.59 -0.90 12.81
N ARG A 92 21.26 -0.91 13.05
CA ARG A 92 20.31 -1.76 12.30
C ARG A 92 20.23 -1.41 10.81
N SER A 93 20.59 -0.20 10.40
CA SER A 93 20.62 0.22 8.98
C SER A 93 21.93 -0.13 8.25
N ILE A 94 22.90 -0.74 8.94
CA ILE A 94 24.16 -1.22 8.36
C ILE A 94 23.96 -2.68 7.96
N SER A 95 23.57 -2.92 6.71
CA SER A 95 23.34 -4.26 6.15
C SER A 95 24.63 -5.09 6.01
N GLU A 96 25.79 -4.43 6.07
CA GLU A 96 27.10 -5.10 6.06
C GLU A 96 27.38 -5.91 7.34
N LEU A 97 26.70 -5.62 8.46
CA LEU A 97 26.93 -6.27 9.75
C LEU A 97 25.99 -7.47 9.93
N ARG A 98 26.56 -8.67 9.97
CA ARG A 98 25.82 -9.94 10.01
C ARG A 98 25.66 -10.46 11.44
N THR A 99 26.65 -10.28 12.31
CA THR A 99 26.66 -10.85 13.67
C THR A 99 26.22 -9.85 14.75
N SER A 100 25.73 -10.35 15.88
CA SER A 100 25.51 -9.52 17.07
C SER A 100 26.81 -8.90 17.60
N LEU A 101 27.95 -9.59 17.46
CA LEU A 101 29.26 -9.07 17.86
C LEU A 101 29.64 -7.83 17.04
N GLY A 102 29.60 -7.92 15.70
CA GLY A 102 29.90 -6.79 14.81
C GLY A 102 28.93 -5.62 14.96
N LYS A 103 27.64 -5.88 15.20
CA LYS A 103 26.65 -4.85 15.57
C LYS A 103 26.98 -4.19 16.90
N GLY A 104 27.44 -4.95 17.89
CA GLY A 104 27.89 -4.44 19.19
C GLY A 104 29.10 -3.51 19.06
N ARG A 105 30.11 -3.94 18.28
CA ARG A 105 31.30 -3.15 17.94
C ARG A 105 30.94 -1.84 17.26
N ALA A 106 30.05 -1.89 16.26
CA ALA A 106 29.54 -0.71 15.57
C ALA A 106 28.77 0.24 16.50
N PHE A 107 28.02 -0.29 17.48
CA PHE A 107 27.29 0.52 18.46
C PHE A 107 28.21 1.22 19.47
N ILE A 108 29.29 0.56 19.92
CA ILE A 108 30.32 1.19 20.75
C ILE A 108 30.97 2.35 19.99
N ARG A 109 31.37 2.12 18.72
CA ARG A 109 31.94 3.15 17.84
C ARG A 109 30.98 4.32 17.60
N TYR A 110 29.71 4.05 17.31
CA TYR A 110 28.65 5.06 17.22
C TYR A 110 28.59 5.93 18.48
N SER A 111 28.68 5.29 19.65
CA SER A 111 28.50 5.94 20.95
C SER A 111 29.71 6.78 21.37
N LEU A 112 30.92 6.42 20.93
CA LEU A 112 32.14 7.24 21.06
C LEU A 112 32.06 8.48 20.16
N VAL A 113 31.76 8.33 18.87
CA VAL A 113 31.62 9.46 17.93
C VAL A 113 30.55 10.46 18.36
N HIS A 114 29.48 9.99 19.01
CA HIS A 114 28.42 10.84 19.55
C HIS A 114 28.62 11.29 21.01
N GLN A 115 29.76 10.98 21.65
CA GLN A 115 30.06 11.36 23.04
C GLN A 115 28.97 10.92 24.04
N ARG A 116 28.39 9.73 23.84
CA ARG A 116 27.28 9.17 24.63
C ARG A 116 27.55 7.81 25.26
N LEU A 117 28.77 7.27 25.15
CA LEU A 117 29.08 5.92 25.62
C LEU A 117 28.86 5.75 27.14
N ALA A 118 29.26 6.74 27.95
CA ALA A 118 29.07 6.74 29.40
C ALA A 118 27.58 6.66 29.78
N ASP A 119 26.77 7.61 29.30
CA ASP A 119 25.32 7.66 29.57
C ASP A 119 24.59 6.40 29.08
N THR A 120 24.99 5.90 27.91
CA THR A 120 24.44 4.70 27.30
C THR A 120 24.68 3.46 28.16
N LEU A 121 25.91 3.28 28.66
CA LEU A 121 26.25 2.15 29.53
C LEU A 121 25.69 2.32 30.95
N GLN A 122 25.68 3.53 31.51
CA GLN A 122 25.00 3.83 32.77
C GLN A 122 23.51 3.45 32.70
N GLN A 123 22.82 3.83 31.62
CA GLN A 123 21.41 3.52 31.43
C GLN A 123 21.16 2.01 31.27
N CYS A 124 22.10 1.26 30.69
CA CYS A 124 22.05 -0.20 30.66
C CYS A 124 22.21 -0.80 32.07
N PHE A 125 23.22 -0.38 32.83
CA PHE A 125 23.52 -0.94 34.16
C PHE A 125 22.45 -0.58 35.21
N MET A 126 21.82 0.60 35.08
CA MET A 126 20.66 0.99 35.91
C MET A 126 19.43 0.10 35.69
N ASN A 127 19.33 -0.59 34.55
CA ASN A 127 18.29 -1.59 34.30
C ASN A 127 18.69 -2.93 34.94
N THR A 128 18.62 -3.01 36.27
CA THR A 128 19.04 -4.19 37.05
C THR A 128 18.34 -5.47 36.60
N LYS A 129 17.05 -5.39 36.22
CA LYS A 129 16.28 -6.54 35.71
C LYS A 129 16.93 -7.12 34.47
N VAL A 130 17.03 -6.32 33.39
CA VAL A 130 17.64 -6.78 32.13
C VAL A 130 19.11 -7.15 32.32
N THR A 131 19.87 -6.41 33.12
CA THR A 131 21.27 -6.76 33.41
C THR A 131 21.38 -8.10 34.15
N SER A 132 20.46 -8.42 35.07
CA SER A 132 20.42 -9.74 35.73
C SER A 132 19.95 -10.86 34.80
N ASP A 133 19.14 -10.57 33.77
CA ASP A 133 18.73 -11.54 32.75
C ASP A 133 19.88 -11.89 31.80
N TRP A 134 20.85 -10.98 31.62
CA TRP A 134 21.98 -11.09 30.68
C TRP A 134 23.31 -11.48 31.31
N TYR A 135 23.53 -11.25 32.61
CA TYR A 135 24.80 -11.55 33.29
C TYR A 135 24.61 -12.43 34.54
N TYR A 136 25.65 -13.18 34.87
CA TYR A 136 25.80 -13.90 36.14
C TYR A 136 26.43 -12.99 37.22
N ALA A 137 26.41 -13.45 38.48
CA ALA A 137 26.65 -12.63 39.67
C ALA A 137 28.09 -12.11 39.86
N ARG A 138 29.08 -12.57 39.08
CA ARG A 138 30.46 -12.07 39.14
C ARG A 138 30.66 -10.87 38.23
N SER A 139 29.77 -10.62 37.26
CA SER A 139 29.81 -9.47 36.37
C SER A 139 29.94 -8.15 37.15
N PRO A 140 30.82 -7.22 36.72
CA PRO A 140 30.95 -5.92 37.38
C PRO A 140 29.67 -5.07 37.26
N PHE A 141 28.83 -5.33 36.25
CA PHE A 141 27.62 -4.54 35.98
C PHE A 141 26.49 -4.77 37.00
N LEU A 142 26.54 -5.88 37.74
CA LEU A 142 25.61 -6.17 38.85
C LEU A 142 26.16 -5.71 40.21
N LYS A 143 27.38 -5.16 40.27
CA LYS A 143 28.04 -4.71 41.50
C LYS A 143 28.10 -3.16 41.47
N PRO A 144 27.18 -2.44 42.16
CA PRO A 144 27.01 -0.99 42.00
C PRO A 144 28.29 -0.16 42.06
N LYS A 145 29.24 -0.51 42.93
CA LYS A 145 30.56 0.12 43.03
C LYS A 145 31.38 -0.03 41.75
N LEU A 146 31.54 -1.25 41.24
CA LEU A 146 32.32 -1.50 40.03
C LEU A 146 31.64 -0.89 38.79
N SER A 147 30.31 -0.94 38.71
CA SER A 147 29.58 -0.29 37.62
C SER A 147 29.70 1.24 37.67
N SER A 148 29.68 1.87 38.86
CA SER A 148 29.89 3.31 38.98
C SER A 148 31.33 3.71 38.66
N ASP A 149 32.32 2.90 39.06
CA ASP A 149 33.73 3.16 38.78
C ASP A 149 34.01 3.09 37.27
N ILE A 150 33.49 2.07 36.57
CA ILE A 150 33.59 1.93 35.10
C ILE A 150 32.90 3.12 34.40
N VAL A 151 31.67 3.45 34.79
CA VAL A 151 30.92 4.58 34.18
C VAL A 151 31.61 5.92 34.43
N GLY A 152 32.15 6.14 35.63
CA GLY A 152 32.88 7.36 35.98
C GLY A 152 34.10 7.60 35.10
N GLN A 153 34.85 6.56 34.78
CA GLN A 153 35.99 6.63 33.85
C GLN A 153 35.53 6.93 32.41
N LEU A 154 34.41 6.34 31.97
CA LEU A 154 33.87 6.58 30.63
C LEU A 154 33.41 8.02 30.41
N TYR A 155 33.04 8.74 31.47
CA TYR A 155 32.69 10.16 31.37
C TYR A 155 33.89 11.06 31.01
N GLU A 156 35.13 10.63 31.25
CA GLU A 156 36.32 11.35 30.76
C GLU A 156 36.37 11.37 29.21
N LEU A 157 35.85 10.33 28.56
CA LEU A 157 35.76 10.23 27.10
C LEU A 157 34.61 11.04 26.49
N THR A 158 33.69 11.57 27.30
CA THR A 158 32.62 12.46 26.80
C THR A 158 33.17 13.80 26.30
N GLU A 159 34.33 14.25 26.80
CA GLU A 159 35.01 15.47 26.32
C GLU A 159 35.91 15.21 25.08
N VAL A 160 36.19 13.94 24.76
CA VAL A 160 37.06 13.54 23.64
C VAL A 160 36.26 13.48 22.34
N GLN A 161 36.85 13.96 21.23
CA GLN A 161 36.25 13.83 19.89
C GLN A 161 36.82 12.63 19.16
N PHE A 162 35.97 11.90 18.43
CA PHE A 162 36.34 10.72 17.65
C PHE A 162 35.87 10.85 16.21
N ASP A 163 36.76 10.64 15.24
CA ASP A 163 36.43 10.53 13.81
C ASP A 163 36.72 9.10 13.33
N LEU A 164 35.73 8.22 13.53
CA LEU A 164 35.82 6.79 13.22
C LEU A 164 35.02 6.50 11.95
N ALA A 165 35.50 5.66 11.03
CA ALA A 165 34.70 5.36 9.84
C ALA A 165 33.50 4.43 10.19
N PRO A 166 32.26 4.73 9.74
CA PRO A 166 31.09 3.89 10.02
C PRO A 166 31.02 2.60 9.19
N ARG A 167 31.76 2.53 8.08
CA ARG A 167 31.77 1.41 7.12
C ARG A 167 33.18 1.21 6.56
N GLY A 168 33.44 0.03 5.98
CA GLY A 168 34.71 -0.31 5.34
C GLY A 168 35.64 -1.22 6.16
N TYR A 169 35.24 -1.63 7.35
CA TYR A 169 35.88 -2.72 8.11
C TYR A 169 34.89 -3.85 8.32
N ASP A 170 35.38 -5.08 8.32
CA ASP A 170 34.63 -6.25 8.77
C ASP A 170 34.64 -6.31 10.30
N LEU A 171 33.66 -5.62 10.92
CA LEU A 171 33.51 -5.62 12.37
C LEU A 171 33.01 -6.96 12.91
N ASP A 172 32.41 -7.83 12.08
CA ASP A 172 32.06 -9.19 12.50
C ASP A 172 33.34 -10.00 12.78
N ALA A 173 34.38 -9.81 11.97
CA ALA A 173 35.69 -10.42 12.19
C ALA A 173 36.49 -9.73 13.32
N ALA A 174 36.80 -8.44 13.20
CA ALA A 174 37.78 -7.77 14.08
C ALA A 174 37.48 -6.28 14.34
N TRP A 175 38.11 -5.74 15.39
CA TRP A 175 38.20 -4.30 15.60
C TRP A 175 39.15 -3.65 14.56
N PRO A 176 38.87 -2.40 14.12
CA PRO A 176 39.76 -1.68 13.20
C PRO A 176 41.14 -1.39 13.80
N THR A 177 42.18 -1.50 12.99
CA THR A 177 43.60 -1.32 13.39
C THR A 177 44.33 -0.23 12.60
N PHE A 178 43.64 0.44 11.67
CA PHE A 178 44.18 1.53 10.85
C PHE A 178 43.03 2.39 10.32
N ALA A 179 43.29 3.68 10.14
CA ALA A 179 42.33 4.60 9.55
C ALA A 179 42.25 4.46 8.02
N ARG A 180 41.03 4.24 7.52
CA ARG A 180 40.72 4.51 6.10
C ARG A 180 40.57 6.01 5.89
N ARG A 181 41.40 6.57 5.01
CA ARG A 181 41.30 7.97 4.59
C ARG A 181 39.94 8.23 3.93
N THR A 182 39.02 8.85 4.66
CA THR A 182 37.78 9.39 4.12
C THR A 182 38.14 10.56 3.20
N LEU A 183 38.27 10.32 1.89
CA LEU A 183 38.48 11.39 0.93
C LEU A 183 37.28 12.34 1.01
N ALA A 184 37.52 13.55 1.50
CA ALA A 184 36.50 14.55 1.79
C ALA A 184 35.93 15.15 0.50
N THR A 185 35.10 14.37 -0.20
CA THR A 185 34.35 14.83 -1.37
C THR A 185 33.01 14.11 -1.45
N SER A 186 31.98 14.73 -0.88
CA SER A 186 30.60 14.65 -1.37
C SER A 186 29.91 13.27 -1.38
N THR A 187 29.72 12.61 -0.23
CA THR A 187 28.60 11.67 -0.08
C THR A 187 28.07 11.57 1.36
N SER A 188 26.76 11.75 1.56
CA SER A 188 26.10 11.61 2.88
C SER A 188 26.10 10.17 3.44
N ALA A 189 26.52 9.19 2.64
CA ALA A 189 26.52 7.76 2.98
C ALA A 189 27.61 7.34 3.98
N TYR A 190 28.59 8.21 4.25
CA TYR A 190 29.73 7.93 5.15
C TYR A 190 29.65 8.66 6.50
N MET A 191 28.53 9.31 6.80
CA MET A 191 28.34 10.05 8.05
C MET A 191 27.51 9.22 9.04
N TRP A 192 27.82 9.30 10.33
CA TRP A 192 27.09 8.61 11.42
C TRP A 192 25.69 9.20 11.70
N LYS A 193 24.87 9.40 10.66
CA LYS A 193 23.53 9.99 10.75
C LYS A 193 22.45 8.92 10.55
N PRO A 194 21.43 8.84 11.42
CA PRO A 194 20.29 7.96 11.19
C PRO A 194 19.49 8.40 9.95
N PRO A 195 18.77 7.50 9.25
CA PRO A 195 17.93 7.88 8.12
C PRO A 195 16.79 8.82 8.52
N SER A 196 16.91 10.10 8.17
CA SER A 196 15.90 11.13 8.45
C SER A 196 14.73 11.07 7.45
N ARG A 197 13.50 10.91 7.95
CA ARG A 197 12.26 10.89 7.13
C ARG A 197 11.77 12.28 6.69
N SER A 198 12.69 13.23 6.50
CA SER A 198 12.40 14.53 5.90
C SER A 198 13.61 15.00 5.10
N SER A 199 13.46 15.00 3.77
CA SER A 199 14.43 15.54 2.82
C SER A 199 13.64 15.95 1.58
N SER A 200 13.02 17.14 1.64
CA SER A 200 12.35 17.73 0.49
C SER A 200 13.35 17.94 -0.65
N MET A 201 12.92 17.65 -1.89
CA MET A 201 13.78 17.61 -3.08
C MET A 201 14.45 18.97 -3.43
N SER A 202 14.01 20.07 -2.82
CA SER A 202 14.50 21.43 -3.08
C SER A 202 15.97 21.69 -2.71
N SER A 203 16.62 20.81 -1.93
CA SER A 203 18.04 21.00 -1.53
C SER A 203 19.07 20.54 -2.58
N LEU A 204 18.66 19.90 -3.67
CA LEU A 204 19.58 19.33 -4.66
C LEU A 204 20.16 20.34 -5.66
N VAL A 205 19.59 21.55 -5.77
CA VAL A 205 19.96 22.53 -6.80
C VAL A 205 21.19 23.36 -6.41
N SER A 206 21.40 23.65 -5.12
CA SER A 206 22.46 24.59 -4.68
C SER A 206 23.88 24.04 -4.70
N ASN A 207 24.08 22.71 -4.77
CA ASN A 207 25.42 22.10 -4.70
C ASN A 207 26.05 21.79 -6.07
N TYR A 208 25.34 21.97 -7.19
CA TYR A 208 25.84 21.55 -8.51
C TYR A 208 26.83 22.54 -9.15
N LEU A 209 26.94 23.76 -8.62
CA LEU A 209 27.66 24.89 -9.24
C LEU A 209 29.07 25.14 -8.68
N GLN A 210 29.60 24.27 -7.82
CA GLN A 210 30.89 24.50 -7.14
C GLN A 210 31.81 23.27 -7.12
N THR A 211 31.78 22.43 -8.15
CA THR A 211 32.69 21.26 -8.25
C THR A 211 33.05 20.87 -9.70
N GLN A 212 33.18 21.87 -10.59
CA GLN A 212 33.62 21.66 -11.98
C GLN A 212 35.13 21.90 -12.21
N GLU A 213 35.95 21.71 -11.18
CA GLU A 213 37.41 21.64 -11.29
C GLU A 213 37.93 20.47 -10.43
N MET A 214 38.99 19.78 -10.88
CA MET A 214 39.57 18.56 -10.29
C MET A 214 38.82 17.23 -10.54
N ALA A 215 38.70 16.83 -11.80
CA ALA A 215 38.51 15.42 -12.18
C ALA A 215 39.54 15.00 -13.25
N SER A 216 40.58 14.26 -12.86
CA SER A 216 41.47 13.54 -13.79
C SER A 216 42.26 12.44 -13.08
N SER A 217 42.43 11.28 -13.77
CA SER A 217 43.09 10.03 -13.31
C SER A 217 42.30 9.23 -12.23
N LEU A 218 42.21 7.88 -12.24
CA LEU A 218 42.93 6.80 -12.97
C LEU A 218 42.04 5.56 -13.25
N ASP A 219 42.40 4.76 -14.26
CA ASP A 219 41.94 3.37 -14.50
C ASP A 219 42.75 2.32 -13.69
N LEU A 220 42.18 1.13 -13.40
CA LEU A 220 42.72 -0.20 -13.80
C LEU A 220 41.86 -1.43 -13.34
N ASN A 221 42.04 -2.56 -14.03
CA ASN A 221 41.28 -3.84 -13.93
C ASN A 221 41.61 -4.76 -12.72
N CYS A 222 40.72 -5.73 -12.45
CA CYS A 222 41.10 -7.09 -12.02
C CYS A 222 40.07 -8.17 -12.45
N SER A 223 40.51 -9.43 -12.52
CA SER A 223 39.83 -10.52 -13.27
C SER A 223 39.52 -11.76 -12.44
N LEU A 224 38.26 -12.20 -12.39
CA LEU A 224 37.81 -13.52 -11.91
C LEU A 224 36.51 -13.89 -12.64
N ASN A 225 36.49 -14.91 -13.53
CA ASN A 225 35.34 -15.10 -14.42
C ASN A 225 35.11 -16.52 -15.00
N ASN A 226 35.47 -17.60 -14.27
CA ASN A 226 35.28 -18.98 -14.76
C ASN A 226 34.16 -19.80 -14.09
N GLU A 227 33.75 -19.51 -12.85
CA GLU A 227 32.66 -20.26 -12.20
C GLU A 227 31.26 -19.80 -12.65
N ALA A 228 31.14 -18.61 -13.25
CA ALA A 228 29.86 -18.06 -13.66
C ALA A 228 29.23 -18.82 -14.85
N LEU A 229 30.05 -19.41 -15.74
CA LEU A 229 29.61 -19.87 -17.06
C LEU A 229 28.67 -21.08 -17.01
N GLU A 230 28.95 -22.06 -16.14
CA GLU A 230 28.15 -23.30 -16.06
C GLU A 230 26.73 -23.05 -15.51
N SER A 231 26.56 -22.05 -14.61
CA SER A 231 25.23 -21.69 -14.09
C SER A 231 24.31 -21.01 -15.12
N PHE A 232 24.86 -20.41 -16.17
CA PHE A 232 24.05 -19.73 -17.20
C PHE A 232 23.36 -20.69 -18.17
N ASP A 233 23.92 -21.88 -18.41
CA ASP A 233 23.33 -22.83 -19.36
C ASP A 233 22.18 -23.64 -18.74
N GLU A 234 22.19 -23.86 -17.42
CA GLU A 234 21.04 -24.46 -16.71
C GLU A 234 19.86 -23.48 -16.63
N MET A 235 20.12 -22.19 -16.32
CA MET A 235 19.10 -21.13 -16.39
C MET A 235 18.48 -20.94 -17.78
N ARG A 236 19.23 -21.19 -18.87
CA ARG A 236 18.68 -21.16 -20.24
C ARG A 236 17.65 -22.26 -20.46
N LEU A 237 17.93 -23.48 -20.01
CA LEU A 237 17.03 -24.62 -20.21
C LEU A 237 15.72 -24.48 -19.43
N GLU A 238 15.75 -23.87 -18.25
CA GLU A 238 14.54 -23.53 -17.49
C GLU A 238 13.73 -22.42 -18.17
N LEU A 239 14.38 -21.39 -18.72
CA LEU A 239 13.72 -20.29 -19.42
C LEU A 239 12.95 -20.79 -20.66
N ASP A 240 13.55 -21.68 -21.45
CA ASP A 240 12.92 -22.29 -22.63
C ASP A 240 11.66 -23.10 -22.24
N GLN A 241 11.68 -23.84 -21.13
CA GLN A 241 10.51 -24.58 -20.64
C GLN A 241 9.39 -23.64 -20.16
N LEU A 242 9.73 -22.52 -19.53
CA LEU A 242 8.77 -21.53 -19.08
C LEU A 242 8.13 -20.78 -20.26
N GLU A 243 8.88 -20.45 -21.31
CA GLU A 243 8.34 -19.79 -22.51
C GLU A 243 7.32 -20.69 -23.26
N VAL A 244 7.57 -22.01 -23.32
CA VAL A 244 6.60 -22.97 -23.86
C VAL A 244 5.32 -23.03 -23.03
N ARG A 245 5.44 -22.96 -21.69
CA ARG A 245 4.30 -22.99 -20.77
C ARG A 245 3.48 -21.70 -20.82
N GLU A 246 4.13 -20.54 -21.00
CA GLU A 246 3.45 -19.26 -21.21
C GLU A 246 2.60 -19.29 -22.48
N LYS A 247 3.14 -19.76 -23.61
CA LYS A 247 2.40 -19.86 -24.88
C LYS A 247 1.13 -20.71 -24.76
N GLN A 248 1.22 -21.87 -24.08
CA GLN A 248 0.04 -22.72 -23.82
C GLN A 248 -1.04 -22.02 -22.97
N LEU A 249 -0.63 -21.21 -21.99
CA LEU A 249 -1.57 -20.42 -21.17
C LEU A 249 -2.17 -19.25 -21.95
N GLN A 250 -1.39 -18.57 -22.78
CA GLN A 250 -1.88 -17.50 -23.67
C GLN A 250 -2.92 -18.04 -24.66
N GLU A 251 -2.70 -19.20 -25.28
CA GLU A 251 -3.69 -19.86 -26.15
C GLU A 251 -4.98 -20.18 -25.39
N ARG A 252 -4.88 -20.66 -24.14
CA ARG A 252 -6.05 -20.97 -23.31
C ARG A 252 -6.86 -19.72 -22.93
N VAL A 253 -6.19 -18.61 -22.62
CA VAL A 253 -6.84 -17.32 -22.35
C VAL A 253 -7.55 -16.79 -23.60
N GLN A 254 -6.88 -16.80 -24.77
CA GLN A 254 -7.49 -16.39 -26.03
C GLN A 254 -8.75 -17.21 -26.38
N GLN A 255 -8.78 -18.49 -26.06
CA GLN A 255 -9.99 -19.31 -26.26
C GLN A 255 -11.13 -18.87 -25.32
N LEU A 256 -10.84 -18.64 -24.03
CA LEU A 256 -11.83 -18.17 -23.05
C LEU A 256 -12.34 -16.76 -23.36
N ASP A 257 -11.52 -15.90 -23.99
CA ASP A 257 -11.94 -14.58 -24.46
C ASP A 257 -12.93 -14.67 -25.63
N ARG A 258 -12.71 -15.59 -26.59
CA ARG A 258 -13.69 -15.84 -27.69
C ARG A 258 -15.01 -16.34 -27.14
N GLU A 259 -14.98 -17.25 -26.15
CA GLU A 259 -16.17 -17.76 -25.47
C GLU A 259 -16.91 -16.63 -24.70
N ASN A 260 -16.18 -15.77 -23.98
CA ASN A 260 -16.76 -14.60 -23.31
C ASN A 260 -17.35 -13.57 -24.30
N GLN A 261 -16.70 -13.32 -25.43
CA GLN A 261 -17.23 -12.44 -26.47
C GLN A 261 -18.53 -12.99 -27.07
N ALA A 262 -18.60 -14.30 -27.35
CA ALA A 262 -19.83 -14.95 -27.81
C ALA A 262 -20.97 -14.84 -26.78
N LEU A 263 -20.68 -15.05 -25.48
CA LEU A 263 -21.65 -14.86 -24.41
C LEU A 263 -22.13 -13.40 -24.29
N ARG A 264 -21.22 -12.42 -24.41
CA ARG A 264 -21.59 -10.99 -24.41
C ARG A 264 -22.50 -10.63 -25.58
N MET A 265 -22.21 -11.13 -26.78
CA MET A 265 -23.05 -10.94 -27.97
C MET A 265 -24.46 -11.55 -27.80
N LEU A 266 -24.56 -12.70 -27.11
CA LEU A 266 -25.85 -13.30 -26.79
C LEU A 266 -26.65 -12.42 -25.81
N VAL A 267 -25.99 -11.94 -24.75
CA VAL A 267 -26.60 -11.08 -23.71
C VAL A 267 -27.04 -9.73 -24.30
N SER A 268 -26.23 -9.09 -25.15
CA SER A 268 -26.62 -7.83 -25.80
C SER A 268 -27.78 -8.01 -26.77
N ARG A 269 -27.84 -9.14 -27.51
CA ARG A 269 -29.01 -9.49 -28.34
C ARG A 269 -30.29 -9.66 -27.51
N GLN A 270 -30.19 -10.33 -26.37
CA GLN A 270 -31.34 -10.55 -25.47
C GLN A 270 -31.78 -9.27 -24.76
N GLY A 271 -30.82 -8.41 -24.38
CA GLY A 271 -31.08 -7.07 -23.86
C GLY A 271 -31.75 -6.15 -24.90
N GLY A 272 -31.33 -6.22 -26.17
CA GLY A 272 -31.96 -5.49 -27.27
C GLY A 272 -33.42 -5.91 -27.50
N GLN A 273 -33.73 -7.22 -27.42
CA GLN A 273 -35.12 -7.69 -27.49
C GLN A 273 -35.99 -7.12 -26.36
N LEU A 274 -35.49 -7.13 -25.12
CA LEU A 274 -36.21 -6.57 -23.96
C LEU A 274 -36.36 -5.04 -24.04
N GLN A 275 -35.43 -4.35 -24.71
CA GLN A 275 -35.50 -2.90 -24.93
C GLN A 275 -36.58 -2.56 -25.97
N VAL A 276 -36.62 -3.26 -27.11
CA VAL A 276 -37.67 -3.11 -28.12
C VAL A 276 -39.05 -3.44 -27.56
N GLU A 277 -39.16 -4.48 -26.72
CA GLU A 277 -40.42 -4.86 -26.07
C GLU A 277 -40.91 -3.78 -25.08
N LYS A 278 -40.00 -3.08 -24.40
CA LYS A 278 -40.35 -1.89 -23.59
C LYS A 278 -40.76 -0.70 -24.44
N GLU A 279 -40.02 -0.38 -25.51
CA GLU A 279 -40.29 0.76 -26.38
C GLU A 279 -41.64 0.62 -27.10
N MET A 280 -41.98 -0.60 -27.55
CA MET A 280 -43.32 -0.95 -28.03
C MET A 280 -44.41 -0.74 -26.95
N GLY A 281 -44.10 -1.03 -25.68
CA GLY A 281 -44.98 -0.77 -24.54
C GLY A 281 -45.19 0.72 -24.25
N TYR A 282 -44.16 1.56 -24.43
CA TYR A 282 -44.29 3.01 -24.25
C TYR A 282 -45.06 3.67 -25.39
N LEU A 283 -44.76 3.32 -26.65
CA LEU A 283 -45.51 3.81 -27.83
C LEU A 283 -47.02 3.48 -27.73
N ALA A 284 -47.37 2.26 -27.30
CA ALA A 284 -48.76 1.88 -27.10
C ALA A 284 -49.49 2.70 -26.02
N VAL A 285 -48.77 3.24 -25.02
CA VAL A 285 -49.34 4.12 -23.99
C VAL A 285 -49.46 5.55 -24.50
N GLU A 286 -48.48 6.08 -25.23
CA GLU A 286 -48.55 7.41 -25.83
C GLU A 286 -49.64 7.50 -26.90
N ASP A 287 -49.76 6.51 -27.79
CA ASP A 287 -50.84 6.41 -28.77
C ASP A 287 -52.21 6.34 -28.07
N SER A 288 -52.32 5.63 -26.94
CA SER A 288 -53.56 5.55 -26.18
C SER A 288 -53.93 6.87 -25.48
N ILE A 289 -52.96 7.70 -25.10
CA ILE A 289 -53.19 9.05 -24.56
C ILE A 289 -53.59 10.01 -25.69
N GLY A 290 -52.91 9.93 -26.85
CA GLY A 290 -53.25 10.68 -28.06
C GLY A 290 -54.66 10.39 -28.57
N LEU A 291 -55.06 9.11 -28.60
CA LEU A 291 -56.42 8.68 -28.95
C LEU A 291 -57.48 9.23 -28.00
N VAL A 292 -57.23 9.22 -26.68
CA VAL A 292 -58.18 9.80 -25.70
C VAL A 292 -58.31 11.31 -25.88
N SER A 293 -57.21 12.02 -26.17
CA SER A 293 -57.25 13.45 -26.48
C SER A 293 -58.01 13.74 -27.79
N LEU A 294 -57.77 12.96 -28.84
CA LEU A 294 -58.44 13.11 -30.14
C LEU A 294 -59.94 12.79 -30.05
N VAL A 295 -60.31 11.75 -29.29
CA VAL A 295 -61.73 11.43 -29.01
C VAL A 295 -62.40 12.54 -28.23
N ALA A 296 -61.75 13.15 -27.24
CA ALA A 296 -62.30 14.28 -26.50
C ALA A 296 -62.54 15.51 -27.40
N GLU A 297 -61.61 15.84 -28.31
CA GLU A 297 -61.78 16.99 -29.22
C GLU A 297 -62.79 16.69 -30.34
N LEU A 298 -62.88 15.45 -30.84
CA LEU A 298 -63.93 15.01 -31.77
C LEU A 298 -65.32 15.03 -31.12
N GLN A 299 -65.44 14.66 -29.85
CA GLN A 299 -66.70 14.70 -29.11
C GLN A 299 -67.17 16.15 -28.87
N LYS A 300 -66.23 17.06 -28.62
CA LYS A 300 -66.45 18.51 -28.54
C LYS A 300 -66.84 19.13 -29.89
N GLN A 301 -66.29 18.65 -31.02
CA GLN A 301 -66.79 18.98 -32.35
C GLN A 301 -68.19 18.36 -32.62
N GLY A 302 -68.47 17.20 -32.06
CA GLY A 302 -69.80 16.56 -32.04
C GLY A 302 -70.86 17.46 -31.37
N ASP A 303 -70.56 18.03 -30.22
CA ASP A 303 -71.48 18.94 -29.51
C ASP A 303 -71.72 20.25 -30.29
N VAL A 304 -70.67 20.81 -30.92
CA VAL A 304 -70.77 22.02 -31.76
C VAL A 304 -71.56 21.76 -33.05
N SER A 305 -71.37 20.60 -33.69
CA SER A 305 -72.14 20.20 -34.86
C SER A 305 -73.60 19.88 -34.50
N GLN A 306 -73.87 19.25 -33.36
CA GLN A 306 -75.23 19.04 -32.87
C GLN A 306 -75.93 20.36 -32.48
N ALA A 307 -75.20 21.35 -31.96
CA ALA A 307 -75.72 22.69 -31.68
C ALA A 307 -76.02 23.51 -32.95
N THR A 308 -75.21 23.37 -34.00
CA THR A 308 -75.49 24.00 -35.31
C THR A 308 -76.61 23.30 -36.06
N VAL A 309 -76.72 21.96 -35.99
CA VAL A 309 -77.88 21.22 -36.50
C VAL A 309 -79.17 21.62 -35.78
N LYS A 310 -79.17 21.75 -34.43
CA LYS A 310 -80.34 22.27 -33.70
C LYS A 310 -80.72 23.69 -34.13
N LYS A 311 -79.75 24.59 -34.36
CA LYS A 311 -80.02 25.93 -34.90
C LYS A 311 -80.60 25.90 -36.32
N LEU A 312 -80.04 25.09 -37.22
CA LEU A 312 -80.57 24.89 -38.57
C LEU A 312 -81.98 24.28 -38.55
N GLN A 313 -82.25 23.36 -37.64
CA GLN A 313 -83.57 22.76 -37.44
C GLN A 313 -84.59 23.81 -36.95
N SER A 314 -84.20 24.71 -36.03
CA SER A 314 -85.03 25.86 -35.65
C SER A 314 -85.24 26.87 -36.80
N CYS A 315 -84.23 27.10 -37.65
CA CYS A 315 -84.36 27.97 -38.83
C CYS A 315 -85.27 27.36 -39.91
N LEU A 316 -85.21 26.04 -40.13
CA LEU A 316 -86.11 25.31 -41.03
C LEU A 316 -87.55 25.30 -40.49
N GLN A 317 -87.73 25.08 -39.19
CA GLN A 317 -89.04 25.12 -38.55
C GLN A 317 -89.68 26.53 -38.58
N ALA A 318 -88.86 27.59 -38.61
CA ALA A 318 -89.31 28.96 -38.84
C ALA A 318 -89.63 29.26 -40.33
N LEU A 319 -89.07 28.52 -41.27
CA LEU A 319 -89.37 28.62 -42.71
C LEU A 319 -90.63 27.81 -43.08
N GLU A 320 -90.82 26.62 -42.53
CA GLU A 320 -92.04 25.80 -42.74
C GLU A 320 -93.32 26.48 -42.20
N LEU A 321 -93.21 27.32 -41.17
CA LEU A 321 -94.34 28.08 -40.62
C LEU A 321 -94.69 29.35 -41.40
N ASN A 322 -93.99 29.68 -42.49
CA ASN A 322 -94.21 30.92 -43.28
C ASN A 322 -94.42 30.65 -44.78
N VAL A 323 -95.16 29.58 -45.13
CA VAL A 323 -95.49 29.22 -46.52
C VAL A 323 -96.50 30.19 -47.19
N ASP A 324 -97.26 30.98 -46.41
CA ASP A 324 -98.28 31.90 -46.94
C ASP A 324 -98.07 33.37 -46.53
N LYS A 325 -97.17 34.07 -47.23
CA LYS A 325 -97.41 35.40 -47.88
C LYS A 325 -96.12 36.03 -48.42
N LYS A 326 -96.23 36.69 -49.57
CA LYS A 326 -95.17 37.50 -50.18
C LYS A 326 -94.94 38.78 -49.37
N GLU A 327 -93.72 39.02 -48.90
CA GLU A 327 -93.12 40.37 -48.79
C GLU A 327 -91.60 40.29 -48.54
N TYR A 328 -90.89 41.42 -48.72
CA TYR A 328 -89.44 41.50 -48.96
C TYR A 328 -88.62 41.78 -47.67
N SER A 329 -87.39 41.23 -47.61
CA SER A 329 -86.30 41.53 -46.63
C SER A 329 -86.52 41.04 -45.18
N PRO A 330 -85.48 40.89 -44.32
CA PRO A 330 -84.10 41.35 -44.44
C PRO A 330 -83.00 40.26 -44.32
N SER A 331 -83.32 38.97 -44.34
CA SER A 331 -82.35 37.87 -44.10
C SER A 331 -81.33 37.63 -45.23
N ALA A 332 -81.62 38.05 -46.47
CA ALA A 332 -80.69 37.91 -47.61
C ALA A 332 -79.47 38.85 -47.52
N LEU A 333 -79.63 40.03 -46.92
CA LEU A 333 -78.59 41.06 -46.81
C LEU A 333 -77.42 40.66 -45.89
N GLN A 334 -77.66 39.75 -44.95
CA GLN A 334 -76.66 39.33 -43.98
C GLN A 334 -75.68 38.28 -44.55
N LEU A 335 -76.13 37.46 -45.49
CA LEU A 335 -75.27 36.56 -46.28
C LEU A 335 -74.43 37.33 -47.31
N GLU A 336 -74.97 38.38 -47.92
CA GLU A 336 -74.24 39.15 -48.94
C GLU A 336 -73.12 40.01 -48.35
N ASN A 337 -73.25 40.47 -47.10
CA ASN A 337 -72.19 41.20 -46.41
C ASN A 337 -71.00 40.31 -46.03
N MET A 338 -71.24 39.06 -45.59
CA MET A 338 -70.15 38.12 -45.26
C MET A 338 -69.39 37.64 -46.50
N ALA A 339 -70.02 37.61 -47.68
CA ALA A 339 -69.31 37.34 -48.94
C ALA A 339 -68.35 38.49 -49.32
N LYS A 340 -68.73 39.74 -49.05
CA LYS A 340 -67.95 40.94 -49.43
C LYS A 340 -66.69 41.16 -48.59
N GLU A 341 -66.63 40.63 -47.36
CA GLU A 341 -65.40 40.69 -46.54
C GLU A 341 -64.33 39.67 -46.97
N LEU A 342 -64.70 38.60 -47.68
CA LEU A 342 -63.72 37.62 -48.19
C LEU A 342 -63.05 38.04 -49.51
N ASP A 343 -63.70 38.88 -50.31
CA ASP A 343 -63.10 39.44 -51.53
C ASP A 343 -62.14 40.62 -51.26
N THR A 344 -62.35 41.39 -50.19
CA THR A 344 -61.45 42.50 -49.84
C THR A 344 -60.08 42.01 -49.34
N VAL A 345 -60.03 40.88 -48.64
CA VAL A 345 -58.78 40.22 -48.21
C VAL A 345 -58.03 39.60 -49.40
N ARG A 346 -58.73 39.18 -50.47
CA ARG A 346 -58.10 38.71 -51.72
C ARG A 346 -57.47 39.84 -52.53
N GLY A 347 -57.96 41.08 -52.37
CA GLY A 347 -57.51 42.26 -53.11
C GLY A 347 -56.28 42.99 -52.56
N SER A 348 -55.77 42.63 -51.37
CA SER A 348 -54.54 43.23 -50.80
C SER A 348 -53.27 42.59 -51.38
N LEU A 349 -53.26 41.27 -51.58
CA LEU A 349 -52.12 40.52 -52.13
C LEU A 349 -51.79 40.86 -53.59
N GLY A 350 -52.72 41.49 -54.32
CA GLY A 350 -52.53 41.89 -55.71
C GLY A 350 -51.74 43.19 -55.93
N ARG A 351 -51.51 44.00 -54.88
CA ARG A 351 -50.91 45.34 -55.02
C ARG A 351 -49.39 45.36 -54.88
N GLU A 352 -48.80 44.40 -54.18
CA GLU A 352 -47.34 44.31 -54.03
C GLU A 352 -46.64 43.91 -55.34
N ASN A 353 -47.30 43.11 -56.18
CA ASN A 353 -46.77 42.70 -57.49
C ASN A 353 -46.78 43.80 -58.57
N GLN A 354 -47.44 44.95 -58.36
CA GLN A 354 -47.40 46.08 -59.29
C GLN A 354 -46.24 47.05 -59.02
N LEU A 355 -45.61 47.01 -57.84
CA LEU A 355 -44.48 47.88 -57.52
C LEU A 355 -43.13 47.34 -58.05
N LEU A 356 -42.98 46.02 -58.14
CA LEU A 356 -41.79 45.38 -58.74
C LEU A 356 -41.63 45.63 -60.25
N ALA A 357 -42.75 45.77 -60.99
CA ALA A 357 -42.72 46.08 -62.41
C ALA A 357 -42.18 47.50 -62.70
N SER A 358 -42.51 48.49 -61.87
CA SER A 358 -42.14 49.90 -62.09
C SER A 358 -40.68 50.24 -61.77
N LEU A 359 -39.95 49.35 -61.06
CA LEU A 359 -38.52 49.52 -60.77
C LEU A 359 -37.62 48.98 -61.90
N SER A 360 -38.07 47.96 -62.63
CA SER A 360 -37.31 47.38 -63.75
C SER A 360 -37.23 48.33 -64.97
N GLU A 361 -38.27 49.13 -65.21
CA GLU A 361 -38.32 50.07 -66.35
C GLU A 361 -37.40 51.31 -66.19
N ARG A 362 -36.92 51.57 -64.97
CA ARG A 362 -36.02 52.72 -64.68
C ARG A 362 -34.54 52.40 -64.84
N LEU A 363 -34.13 51.14 -64.77
CA LEU A 363 -32.72 50.72 -64.91
C LEU A 363 -32.29 50.63 -66.39
N ALA A 364 -33.21 50.32 -67.30
CA ALA A 364 -32.96 50.21 -68.74
C ALA A 364 -32.65 51.54 -69.48
N ARG A 365 -32.55 52.68 -68.79
CA ARG A 365 -32.30 54.01 -69.40
C ARG A 365 -30.90 54.59 -69.12
N ALA A 366 -29.98 53.81 -68.55
CA ALA A 366 -28.65 54.30 -68.17
C ALA A 366 -27.49 53.87 -69.10
N GLU A 367 -27.65 52.85 -69.95
CA GLU A 367 -26.50 52.17 -70.61
C GLU A 367 -26.55 52.12 -72.16
N LYS A 368 -26.95 53.21 -72.83
CA LYS A 368 -26.63 53.40 -74.27
C LYS A 368 -26.25 54.84 -74.60
N GLY A 369 -24.96 55.05 -74.89
CA GLY A 369 -24.39 56.32 -75.35
C GLY A 369 -23.35 56.13 -76.46
N GLU A 370 -23.81 56.25 -77.71
CA GLU A 370 -23.13 56.66 -78.95
C GLU A 370 -21.83 56.00 -79.50
N LYS A 371 -21.79 55.95 -80.85
CA LYS A 371 -20.64 55.66 -81.74
C LYS A 371 -20.37 56.90 -82.60
N THR A 372 -19.16 57.08 -83.16
CA THR A 372 -18.96 57.64 -84.53
C THR A 372 -17.50 57.45 -85.05
N PRO A 373 -17.25 57.44 -86.38
CA PRO A 373 -15.93 57.17 -87.03
C PRO A 373 -15.26 58.44 -87.62
N PRO A 374 -14.13 58.31 -88.36
CA PRO A 374 -14.16 58.65 -89.81
C PRO A 374 -13.18 57.86 -90.75
N ASP A 375 -13.26 58.17 -92.05
CA ASP A 375 -12.71 57.49 -93.24
C ASP A 375 -11.24 57.80 -93.64
N THR A 376 -10.71 57.17 -94.72
CA THR A 376 -10.23 57.82 -95.99
C THR A 376 -9.52 56.82 -96.95
N GLU A 377 -9.71 57.00 -98.27
CA GLU A 377 -9.19 56.19 -99.40
C GLU A 377 -7.76 56.57 -99.86
N LEU A 378 -7.09 55.74 -100.69
CA LEU A 378 -6.14 56.20 -101.74
C LEU A 378 -5.71 55.11 -102.76
N HIS A 379 -5.18 55.55 -103.92
CA HIS A 379 -5.17 54.86 -105.21
C HIS A 379 -3.97 53.95 -105.53
N GLN A 380 -4.12 53.14 -106.61
CA GLN A 380 -3.08 52.34 -107.27
C GLN A 380 -2.42 53.09 -108.46
N GLU A 381 -1.10 52.91 -108.66
CA GLU A 381 -0.43 53.05 -109.96
C GLU A 381 0.76 52.06 -110.08
N PRO A 382 1.19 51.68 -111.31
CA PRO A 382 2.08 50.51 -111.54
C PRO A 382 3.59 50.82 -111.61
N VAL A 383 4.42 49.85 -111.24
CA VAL A 383 5.90 49.96 -111.16
C VAL A 383 6.57 48.79 -111.91
N PRO A 384 7.71 48.99 -112.63
CA PRO A 384 8.13 48.11 -113.72
C PRO A 384 8.91 46.82 -113.33
N ALA A 385 9.03 45.92 -114.31
CA ALA A 385 9.36 44.49 -114.16
C ALA A 385 10.71 44.13 -113.50
N ASP A 386 11.69 45.02 -113.44
CA ASP A 386 13.01 44.72 -112.85
C ASP A 386 12.98 44.69 -111.31
N LEU A 387 12.02 45.42 -110.70
CA LEU A 387 11.73 45.31 -109.27
C LEU A 387 11.03 43.99 -108.91
N VAL A 388 10.26 43.41 -109.82
CA VAL A 388 9.48 42.18 -109.58
C VAL A 388 10.38 40.98 -109.33
N LEU A 389 11.50 40.86 -110.06
CA LEU A 389 12.45 39.76 -109.88
C LEU A 389 13.21 39.86 -108.55
N LYS A 390 13.66 41.06 -108.15
CA LYS A 390 14.26 41.27 -106.82
C LYS A 390 13.26 41.10 -105.68
N PHE A 391 12.00 41.50 -105.88
CA PHE A 391 10.93 41.19 -104.94
C PHE A 391 10.67 39.68 -104.84
N GLN A 392 10.73 38.92 -105.94
CA GLN A 392 10.62 37.46 -105.89
C GLN A 392 11.81 36.79 -105.18
N GLU A 393 13.05 37.25 -105.42
CA GLU A 393 14.23 36.69 -104.72
C GLU A 393 14.21 37.03 -103.22
N LEU A 394 13.90 38.28 -102.86
CA LEU A 394 13.72 38.70 -101.46
C LEU A 394 12.54 37.97 -100.82
N LYS A 395 11.42 37.78 -101.53
CA LYS A 395 10.28 36.98 -101.05
C LYS A 395 10.66 35.52 -100.82
N GLY A 396 11.47 34.92 -101.68
CA GLY A 396 11.98 33.56 -101.49
C GLY A 396 12.88 33.43 -100.25
N LYS A 397 13.79 34.40 -100.03
CA LYS A 397 14.64 34.44 -98.83
C LYS A 397 13.83 34.75 -97.56
N LEU A 398 12.81 35.59 -97.65
CA LEU A 398 11.94 35.95 -96.54
C LEU A 398 11.02 34.76 -96.18
N GLN A 399 10.53 34.00 -97.15
CA GLN A 399 9.80 32.73 -96.92
C GLN A 399 10.71 31.64 -96.31
N ALA A 400 11.98 31.57 -96.71
CA ALA A 400 12.95 30.66 -96.07
C ALA A 400 13.23 31.05 -94.62
N LEU A 401 13.44 32.34 -94.34
CA LEU A 401 13.63 32.86 -92.98
C LEU A 401 12.35 32.77 -92.12
N GLU A 402 11.16 32.92 -92.71
CA GLU A 402 9.89 32.62 -92.05
C GLU A 402 9.80 31.14 -91.67
N GLY A 403 10.21 30.23 -92.57
CA GLY A 403 10.32 28.80 -92.29
C GLY A 403 11.25 28.50 -91.11
N GLU A 404 12.51 28.94 -91.18
CA GLU A 404 13.50 28.77 -90.11
C GLU A 404 13.03 29.40 -88.78
N ASN A 405 12.34 30.55 -88.83
CA ASN A 405 11.77 31.19 -87.65
C ASN A 405 10.60 30.37 -87.04
N THR A 406 9.74 29.76 -87.87
CA THR A 406 8.68 28.86 -87.37
C THR A 406 9.25 27.58 -86.76
N GLU A 407 10.31 27.00 -87.34
CA GLU A 407 11.01 25.85 -86.75
C GLU A 407 11.69 26.23 -85.43
N ALA A 408 12.35 27.40 -85.37
CA ALA A 408 12.95 27.91 -84.14
C ALA A 408 11.90 28.23 -83.06
N GLN A 409 10.73 28.77 -83.43
CA GLN A 409 9.62 29.00 -82.50
C GLN A 409 9.06 27.69 -81.95
N GLU A 410 8.84 26.67 -82.78
CA GLU A 410 8.35 25.36 -82.31
C GLU A 410 9.39 24.64 -81.45
N LEU A 411 10.68 24.73 -81.78
CA LEU A 411 11.76 24.20 -80.93
C LEU A 411 11.78 24.89 -79.56
N ASN A 412 11.63 26.22 -79.53
CA ASN A 412 11.57 27.00 -78.29
C ASN A 412 10.31 26.68 -77.47
N ARG A 413 9.16 26.48 -78.13
CA ARG A 413 7.91 26.02 -77.49
C ARG A 413 8.08 24.63 -76.86
N GLN A 414 8.73 23.70 -77.56
CA GLN A 414 9.04 22.37 -77.03
C GLN A 414 10.06 22.40 -75.88
N GLN A 415 11.05 23.29 -75.93
CA GLN A 415 12.00 23.49 -74.83
C GLN A 415 11.30 24.10 -73.60
N SER A 416 10.41 25.08 -73.80
CA SER A 416 9.61 25.68 -72.72
C SER A 416 8.73 24.64 -72.02
N ILE A 417 8.04 23.78 -72.78
CA ILE A 417 7.22 22.68 -72.21
C ILE A 417 8.08 21.71 -71.38
N LYS A 418 9.29 21.36 -71.85
CA LYS A 418 10.22 20.48 -71.11
C LYS A 418 10.76 21.14 -69.84
N LEU A 419 11.07 22.44 -69.88
CA LEU A 419 11.50 23.21 -68.71
C LEU A 419 10.37 23.34 -67.68
N GLU A 420 9.12 23.54 -68.12
CA GLU A 420 7.96 23.61 -67.24
C GLU A 420 7.66 22.26 -66.57
N GLN A 421 7.83 21.14 -67.30
CA GLN A 421 7.75 19.79 -66.74
C GLN A 421 8.83 19.53 -65.70
N LEU A 422 10.09 19.88 -65.98
CA LEU A 422 11.20 19.75 -65.04
C LEU A 422 11.01 20.64 -63.79
N ALA A 423 10.49 21.85 -63.96
CA ALA A 423 10.17 22.75 -62.84
C ALA A 423 9.10 22.15 -61.92
N LYS A 424 8.02 21.58 -62.48
CA LYS A 424 6.97 20.88 -61.74
C LYS A 424 7.51 19.65 -61.01
N GLU A 425 8.38 18.86 -61.65
CA GLU A 425 8.99 17.68 -61.03
C GLU A 425 9.96 18.06 -59.90
N LEU A 426 10.68 19.18 -60.03
CA LEU A 426 11.60 19.68 -59.01
C LEU A 426 10.83 20.26 -57.81
N GLN A 427 9.75 21.01 -58.05
CA GLN A 427 8.84 21.49 -57.01
C GLN A 427 8.24 20.32 -56.21
N LEU A 428 7.71 19.28 -56.87
CA LEU A 428 7.20 18.09 -56.19
C LEU A 428 8.26 17.37 -55.34
N LYS A 429 9.53 17.38 -55.78
CA LYS A 429 10.66 16.83 -55.02
C LYS A 429 11.05 17.69 -53.82
N GLU A 430 10.94 19.02 -53.92
CA GLU A 430 11.15 19.92 -52.78
C GLU A 430 10.01 19.82 -51.75
N GLU A 431 8.76 19.73 -52.19
CA GLU A 431 7.59 19.50 -51.33
C GLU A 431 7.68 18.14 -50.61
N ALA A 432 8.04 17.07 -51.32
CA ALA A 432 8.28 15.75 -50.71
C ALA A 432 9.46 15.78 -49.70
N ARG A 433 10.52 16.53 -50.01
CA ARG A 433 11.67 16.70 -49.10
C ARG A 433 11.32 17.54 -47.86
N ALA A 434 10.46 18.55 -47.99
CA ALA A 434 9.95 19.33 -46.88
C ALA A 434 9.06 18.48 -45.96
N SER A 435 8.16 17.66 -46.54
CA SER A 435 7.34 16.69 -45.80
C SER A 435 8.20 15.68 -45.03
N LEU A 436 9.25 15.12 -45.66
CA LEU A 436 10.19 14.22 -44.98
C LEU A 436 11.00 14.93 -43.88
N ALA A 437 11.42 16.18 -44.09
CA ALA A 437 12.13 16.95 -43.07
C ALA A 437 11.23 17.27 -41.86
N HIS A 438 9.94 17.52 -42.07
CA HIS A 438 8.95 17.66 -41.00
C HIS A 438 8.81 16.35 -40.22
N LEU A 439 8.59 15.23 -40.91
CA LEU A 439 8.45 13.92 -40.29
C LEU A 439 9.67 13.52 -39.44
N VAL A 440 10.89 13.79 -39.93
CA VAL A 440 12.13 13.55 -39.16
C VAL A 440 12.19 14.45 -37.92
N LYS A 441 11.73 15.71 -38.02
CA LYS A 441 11.68 16.64 -36.89
C LYS A 441 10.67 16.21 -35.81
N ASP A 442 9.57 15.58 -36.20
CA ASP A 442 8.55 15.05 -35.27
C ASP A 442 9.00 13.75 -34.59
N VAL A 443 9.85 12.95 -35.23
CA VAL A 443 10.39 11.70 -34.66
C VAL A 443 11.38 11.96 -33.51
N VAL A 444 12.16 13.05 -33.54
CA VAL A 444 13.14 13.38 -32.48
C VAL A 444 12.50 13.51 -31.09
N PRO A 445 11.48 14.37 -30.85
CA PRO A 445 10.87 14.50 -29.52
C PRO A 445 10.16 13.21 -29.08
N LEU A 446 9.56 12.45 -30.01
CA LEU A 446 8.97 11.13 -29.71
C LEU A 446 10.03 10.12 -29.26
N GLN A 447 11.24 10.17 -29.80
CA GLN A 447 12.34 9.29 -29.41
C GLN A 447 12.94 9.69 -28.03
N GLU A 448 12.99 10.99 -27.72
CA GLU A 448 13.32 11.48 -26.38
C GLU A 448 12.26 11.08 -25.35
N GLU A 449 10.98 11.26 -25.65
CA GLU A 449 9.86 10.86 -24.78
C GLU A 449 9.82 9.33 -24.56
N LEU A 450 10.07 8.53 -25.60
CA LEU A 450 10.22 7.08 -25.48
C LEU A 450 11.40 6.69 -24.56
N SER A 451 12.51 7.43 -24.63
CA SER A 451 13.67 7.20 -23.74
C SER A 451 13.34 7.54 -22.28
N GLY A 452 12.62 8.64 -22.04
CA GLY A 452 12.11 9.02 -20.72
C GLY A 452 11.15 7.97 -20.16
N LYS A 453 10.18 7.51 -20.95
CA LYS A 453 9.25 6.43 -20.56
C LYS A 453 9.97 5.11 -20.27
N LYS A 454 11.06 4.81 -20.98
CA LYS A 454 11.89 3.63 -20.72
C LYS A 454 12.66 3.75 -19.40
N GLN A 455 13.13 4.94 -19.05
CA GLN A 455 13.76 5.23 -17.76
C GLN A 455 12.75 5.22 -16.60
N GLU A 456 11.57 5.80 -16.76
CA GLU A 456 10.45 5.69 -15.81
C GLU A 456 10.05 4.23 -15.57
N SER A 457 9.91 3.43 -16.63
CA SER A 457 9.60 1.99 -16.51
C SER A 457 10.71 1.23 -15.76
N ALA A 458 11.99 1.54 -16.00
CA ALA A 458 13.10 0.93 -15.27
C ALA A 458 13.11 1.33 -13.78
N GLN A 459 12.75 2.58 -13.46
CA GLN A 459 12.62 3.06 -12.09
C GLN A 459 11.45 2.41 -11.35
N LEU A 460 10.29 2.28 -12.00
CA LEU A 460 9.12 1.59 -11.46
C LEU A 460 9.39 0.08 -11.24
N ARG A 461 10.10 -0.58 -12.16
CA ARG A 461 10.54 -1.98 -11.96
C ARG A 461 11.46 -2.13 -10.75
N ARG A 462 12.40 -1.20 -10.57
CA ARG A 462 13.31 -1.22 -9.41
C ARG A 462 12.55 -1.01 -8.10
N GLN A 463 11.62 -0.05 -8.05
CA GLN A 463 10.74 0.17 -6.89
C GLN A 463 9.82 -1.04 -6.59
N LEU A 464 9.34 -1.74 -7.61
CA LEU A 464 8.57 -2.98 -7.45
C LEU A 464 9.43 -4.12 -6.91
N GLN A 465 10.69 -4.22 -7.35
CA GLN A 465 11.63 -5.23 -6.85
C GLN A 465 12.07 -4.95 -5.40
N GLU A 466 12.27 -3.68 -5.05
CA GLU A 466 12.50 -3.22 -3.67
C GLU A 466 11.30 -3.49 -2.75
N SER A 467 10.07 -3.25 -3.22
CA SER A 467 8.86 -3.53 -2.42
C SER A 467 8.56 -5.03 -2.28
N LEU A 468 8.85 -5.84 -3.29
CA LEU A 468 8.78 -7.30 -3.19
C LEU A 468 9.82 -7.87 -2.22
N ALA A 469 11.06 -7.36 -2.24
CA ALA A 469 12.09 -7.75 -1.27
C ALA A 469 11.72 -7.33 0.17
N HIS A 470 11.11 -6.16 0.35
CA HIS A 470 10.56 -5.73 1.63
C HIS A 470 9.39 -6.63 2.09
N LEU A 471 8.52 -7.07 1.18
CA LEU A 471 7.43 -8.00 1.51
C LEU A 471 7.97 -9.35 1.95
N SER A 472 8.94 -9.94 1.23
CA SER A 472 9.54 -11.23 1.64
C SER A 472 10.26 -11.12 2.99
N SER A 473 10.95 -10.01 3.26
CA SER A 473 11.58 -9.76 4.57
C SER A 473 10.54 -9.67 5.70
N VAL A 474 9.37 -9.07 5.45
CA VAL A 474 8.28 -8.99 6.44
C VAL A 474 7.58 -10.34 6.62
N GLU A 475 7.46 -11.14 5.57
CA GLU A 475 6.95 -12.52 5.66
C GLU A 475 7.89 -13.43 6.48
N GLU A 476 9.21 -13.25 6.35
CA GLU A 476 10.23 -13.95 7.15
C GLU A 476 10.20 -13.49 8.62
N GLU A 477 10.16 -12.18 8.89
CA GLU A 477 9.98 -11.64 10.26
C GLU A 477 8.67 -12.12 10.92
N LEU A 478 7.59 -12.25 10.15
CA LEU A 478 6.30 -12.77 10.62
C LEU A 478 6.38 -14.27 10.95
N ALA A 479 7.09 -15.06 10.14
CA ALA A 479 7.33 -16.47 10.40
C ALA A 479 8.20 -16.69 11.66
N GLU A 480 9.24 -15.88 11.84
CA GLU A 480 10.05 -15.89 13.07
C GLU A 480 9.21 -15.53 14.30
N ALA A 481 8.37 -14.49 14.21
CA ALA A 481 7.49 -14.07 15.32
C ALA A 481 6.49 -15.17 15.71
N ARG A 482 5.88 -15.86 14.73
CA ARG A 482 4.98 -16.99 14.97
C ARG A 482 5.69 -18.18 15.61
N GLN A 483 6.94 -18.45 15.24
CA GLN A 483 7.75 -19.48 15.88
C GLN A 483 8.13 -19.11 17.33
N GLN A 484 8.42 -17.84 17.61
CA GLN A 484 8.62 -17.33 18.98
C GLN A 484 7.35 -17.47 19.82
N GLU A 485 6.19 -17.12 19.27
CA GLU A 485 4.89 -17.27 19.96
C GLU A 485 4.57 -18.73 20.28
N LYS A 486 4.91 -19.67 19.38
CA LYS A 486 4.75 -21.11 19.62
C LYS A 486 5.66 -21.61 20.75
N GLN A 487 6.93 -21.22 20.77
CA GLN A 487 7.84 -21.62 21.86
C GLN A 487 7.43 -21.04 23.21
N HIS A 488 6.98 -19.78 23.25
CA HIS A 488 6.45 -19.20 24.49
C HIS A 488 5.14 -19.87 24.95
N ARG A 489 4.31 -20.42 24.06
CA ARG A 489 3.19 -21.30 24.47
C ARG A 489 3.68 -22.60 25.10
N GLU A 490 4.70 -23.24 24.53
CA GLU A 490 5.28 -24.49 25.05
C GLU A 490 5.97 -24.28 26.41
N GLU A 491 6.77 -23.22 26.55
CA GLU A 491 7.35 -22.80 27.84
C GLU A 491 6.26 -22.51 28.89
N LYS A 492 5.19 -21.81 28.50
CA LYS A 492 4.06 -21.52 29.39
C LYS A 492 3.35 -22.81 29.85
N GLN A 493 3.11 -23.77 28.95
CA GLN A 493 2.51 -25.06 29.30
C GLN A 493 3.40 -25.85 30.27
N LEU A 494 4.72 -25.86 30.07
CA LEU A 494 5.67 -26.46 31.00
C LEU A 494 5.63 -25.80 32.39
N LEU A 495 5.59 -24.46 32.45
CA LEU A 495 5.48 -23.72 33.72
C LEU A 495 4.12 -23.94 34.41
N GLU A 496 3.04 -24.13 33.66
CA GLU A 496 1.71 -24.48 34.21
C GLU A 496 1.69 -25.93 34.75
N GLN A 497 2.39 -26.87 34.10
CA GLN A 497 2.59 -28.24 34.61
C GLN A 497 3.46 -28.26 35.88
N GLU A 498 4.54 -27.48 35.93
CA GLU A 498 5.38 -27.35 37.12
C GLU A 498 4.60 -26.70 38.27
N ALA A 499 3.85 -25.63 38.00
CA ALA A 499 3.02 -24.96 39.01
C ALA A 499 1.91 -25.89 39.57
N THR A 500 1.29 -26.73 38.74
CA THR A 500 0.27 -27.69 39.21
C THR A 500 0.89 -28.82 40.03
N SER A 501 2.06 -29.34 39.63
CA SER A 501 2.84 -30.29 40.43
C SER A 501 3.23 -29.72 41.80
N LEU A 502 3.77 -28.49 41.83
CA LEU A 502 4.13 -27.82 43.08
C LEU A 502 2.90 -27.54 43.96
N THR A 503 1.75 -27.19 43.36
CA THR A 503 0.50 -27.00 44.11
C THR A 503 0.03 -28.31 44.76
N TRP A 504 0.13 -29.44 44.06
CA TRP A 504 -0.20 -30.75 44.64
C TRP A 504 0.76 -31.14 45.77
N GLN A 505 2.06 -30.88 45.62
CA GLN A 505 3.05 -31.10 46.68
C GLN A 505 2.78 -30.24 47.92
N LEU A 506 2.36 -28.98 47.73
CA LEU A 506 1.95 -28.11 48.84
C LEU A 506 0.72 -28.65 49.56
N GLN A 507 -0.33 -29.10 48.84
CA GLN A 507 -1.51 -29.71 49.45
C GLN A 507 -1.18 -31.00 50.24
N LEU A 508 -0.21 -31.80 49.76
CA LEU A 508 0.28 -32.97 50.49
C LEU A 508 1.02 -32.56 51.78
N LEU A 509 1.85 -31.52 51.73
CA LEU A 509 2.56 -31.00 52.91
C LEU A 509 1.61 -30.32 53.91
N GLU A 510 0.57 -29.61 53.44
CA GLU A 510 -0.48 -29.03 54.28
C GLU A 510 -1.29 -30.11 55.00
N THR A 511 -1.65 -31.20 54.32
CA THR A 511 -2.36 -32.33 54.94
C THR A 511 -1.48 -33.09 55.93
N GLN A 512 -0.19 -33.28 55.65
CA GLN A 512 0.78 -33.84 56.62
C GLN A 512 0.94 -32.91 57.84
N LEU A 513 1.06 -31.59 57.63
CA LEU A 513 1.14 -30.61 58.71
C LEU A 513 -0.13 -30.59 59.56
N GLY A 514 -1.31 -30.77 58.95
CA GLY A 514 -2.58 -30.93 59.63
C GLY A 514 -2.61 -32.18 60.53
N GLN A 515 -2.13 -33.33 60.03
CA GLN A 515 -2.01 -34.56 60.80
C GLN A 515 -1.06 -34.41 62.01
N VAL A 516 0.11 -33.78 61.81
CA VAL A 516 1.05 -33.49 62.90
C VAL A 516 0.44 -32.50 63.91
N SER A 517 -0.30 -31.49 63.44
CA SER A 517 -0.97 -30.53 64.32
C SER A 517 -2.07 -31.19 65.17
N GLN A 518 -2.82 -32.13 64.59
CA GLN A 518 -3.79 -32.94 65.34
C GLN A 518 -3.11 -33.81 66.39
N LEU A 519 -2.03 -34.52 66.03
CA LEU A 519 -1.26 -35.34 66.97
C LEU A 519 -0.70 -34.51 68.14
N VAL A 520 -0.22 -33.29 67.87
CA VAL A 520 0.22 -32.35 68.91
C VAL A 520 -0.94 -31.93 69.81
N SER A 521 -2.13 -31.64 69.24
CA SER A 521 -3.33 -31.33 70.04
C SER A 521 -3.77 -32.51 70.93
N ASP A 522 -3.69 -33.74 70.41
CA ASP A 522 -4.05 -34.95 71.16
C ASP A 522 -3.06 -35.19 72.32
N LEU A 523 -1.76 -34.96 72.09
CA LEU A 523 -0.71 -35.02 73.12
C LEU A 523 -0.83 -33.87 74.15
N GLU A 524 -1.20 -32.65 73.73
CA GLU A 524 -1.46 -31.52 74.63
C GLU A 524 -2.65 -31.82 75.57
N GLU A 525 -3.71 -32.49 75.07
CA GLU A 525 -4.84 -32.92 75.91
C GLU A 525 -4.49 -34.12 76.81
N GLN A 526 -3.72 -35.10 76.34
CA GLN A 526 -3.19 -36.19 77.20
C GLN A 526 -2.33 -35.65 78.35
N LYS A 527 -1.44 -34.69 78.07
CA LYS A 527 -0.64 -34.02 79.10
C LYS A 527 -1.53 -33.31 80.12
N LYS A 528 -2.59 -32.65 79.67
CA LYS A 528 -3.56 -31.97 80.55
C LYS A 528 -4.32 -32.95 81.45
N GLN A 529 -4.67 -34.13 80.95
CA GLN A 529 -5.24 -35.22 81.76
C GLN A 529 -4.25 -35.72 82.82
N LEU A 530 -3.00 -36.01 82.43
CA LEU A 530 -1.94 -36.43 83.36
C LEU A 530 -1.65 -35.38 84.44
N MET A 531 -1.69 -34.08 84.12
CA MET A 531 -1.57 -33.02 85.12
C MET A 531 -2.74 -33.01 86.12
N GLN A 532 -3.98 -33.27 85.67
CA GLN A 532 -5.13 -33.38 86.56
C GLN A 532 -5.03 -34.61 87.48
N GLU A 533 -4.53 -35.74 86.97
CA GLU A 533 -4.26 -36.92 87.78
C GLU A 533 -3.14 -36.67 88.82
N ARG A 534 -2.06 -36.00 88.41
CA ARG A 534 -0.96 -35.56 89.28
C ARG A 534 -1.48 -34.62 90.37
N ASP A 535 -2.32 -33.64 90.04
CA ASP A 535 -2.93 -32.72 91.02
C ASP A 535 -3.83 -33.47 92.01
N HIS A 536 -4.62 -34.43 91.52
CA HIS A 536 -5.48 -35.24 92.37
C HIS A 536 -4.68 -36.18 93.30
N LEU A 537 -3.56 -36.73 92.83
CA LEU A 537 -2.63 -37.51 93.63
C LEU A 537 -1.94 -36.63 94.69
N SER A 538 -1.44 -35.44 94.35
CA SER A 538 -0.89 -34.48 95.31
C SER A 538 -1.90 -34.08 96.39
N GLN A 539 -3.16 -33.84 96.02
CA GLN A 539 -4.23 -33.59 97.00
C GLN A 539 -4.44 -34.79 97.94
N ARG A 540 -4.43 -36.02 97.42
CA ARG A 540 -4.55 -37.24 98.24
C ARG A 540 -3.36 -37.42 99.17
N VAL A 541 -2.13 -37.19 98.70
CA VAL A 541 -0.91 -37.22 99.54
C VAL A 541 -1.03 -36.20 100.68
N GLY A 542 -1.38 -34.95 100.39
CA GLY A 542 -1.59 -33.92 101.42
C GLY A 542 -2.66 -34.29 102.45
N THR A 543 -3.75 -34.96 102.05
CA THR A 543 -4.74 -35.46 103.02
C THR A 543 -4.23 -36.62 103.87
N LEU A 544 -3.33 -37.46 103.36
CA LEU A 544 -2.71 -38.55 104.12
C LEU A 544 -1.66 -38.03 105.11
N GLU A 545 -0.90 -37.00 104.72
CA GLU A 545 0.05 -36.31 105.59
C GLU A 545 -0.67 -35.61 106.77
N GLN A 546 -1.79 -34.92 106.49
CA GLN A 546 -2.63 -34.31 107.53
C GLN A 546 -3.26 -35.32 108.48
N LEU A 547 -3.53 -36.56 108.02
CA LEU A 547 -4.00 -37.65 108.88
C LEU A 547 -2.88 -38.25 109.75
N ALA A 548 -1.61 -38.09 109.37
CA ALA A 548 -0.46 -38.59 110.13
C ALA A 548 -0.10 -37.68 111.32
N GLU A 549 -0.35 -36.36 111.26
CA GLU A 549 -0.01 -35.41 112.33
C GLU A 549 -0.92 -35.50 113.59
N VAL A 550 -2.02 -36.26 113.56
CA VAL A 550 -3.06 -36.25 114.62
C VAL A 550 -2.79 -37.27 115.76
N HIS A 551 -1.68 -38.02 115.73
CA HIS A 551 -1.36 -39.05 116.74
C HIS A 551 0.05 -38.97 117.36
N GLY A 552 0.15 -38.42 118.58
CA GLY A 552 1.15 -38.73 119.63
C GLY A 552 0.42 -38.97 120.97
N PRO A 553 1.05 -39.24 122.16
CA PRO A 553 2.45 -39.06 122.63
C PRO A 553 2.99 -40.41 123.25
N PRO A 554 3.71 -40.59 124.41
CA PRO A 554 4.47 -39.69 125.32
C PRO A 554 5.85 -40.19 125.92
N GLN A 555 6.63 -39.23 126.45
CA GLN A 555 7.49 -39.23 127.66
C GLN A 555 8.29 -40.48 128.14
N SER A 556 9.63 -40.35 128.31
CA SER A 556 10.32 -40.35 129.64
C SER A 556 11.87 -40.34 129.61
N ALA A 557 12.42 -39.77 130.70
CA ALA A 557 13.76 -39.79 131.31
C ALA A 557 15.00 -40.51 130.71
N GLU A 558 16.10 -39.74 130.74
CA GLU A 558 17.48 -40.08 131.19
C GLU A 558 18.41 -41.06 130.41
N MET A 559 19.57 -40.50 130.08
CA MET A 559 20.83 -41.07 129.53
C MET A 559 21.45 -42.16 130.45
N PRO A 560 22.38 -43.07 130.00
CA PRO A 560 23.49 -42.71 129.09
C PRO A 560 24.06 -43.76 128.09
N GLU A 561 24.87 -43.23 127.18
CA GLU A 561 26.01 -43.85 126.48
C GLU A 561 25.83 -45.22 125.78
N LYS A 562 25.52 -45.17 124.48
CA LYS A 562 26.32 -45.90 123.47
C LYS A 562 26.78 -44.95 122.37
N ARG A 563 28.00 -45.18 121.89
CA ARG A 563 28.69 -44.36 120.89
C ARG A 563 28.00 -44.43 119.52
N GLN A 564 28.22 -43.37 118.73
CA GLN A 564 27.96 -43.26 117.27
C GLN A 564 26.49 -43.15 116.82
N GLN A 565 25.93 -41.94 116.86
CA GLN A 565 25.41 -41.19 115.69
C GLN A 565 24.86 -39.80 116.10
N CYS A 566 24.59 -38.95 115.11
CA CYS A 566 23.94 -37.63 115.21
C CYS A 566 24.50 -36.59 116.22
N LEU A 567 25.61 -35.97 115.81
CA LEU A 567 25.79 -34.51 115.94
C LEU A 567 26.25 -33.94 114.59
N ARG A 568 25.35 -33.99 113.60
CA ARG A 568 25.38 -33.26 112.32
C ARG A 568 23.95 -33.07 111.77
N GLU A 569 23.07 -32.48 112.58
CA GLU A 569 21.67 -32.20 112.21
C GLU A 569 21.31 -30.71 112.38
N GLU A 570 22.30 -29.82 112.15
CA GLU A 570 22.10 -28.37 111.86
C GLU A 570 22.54 -27.99 110.43
N GLN A 571 22.81 -28.99 109.58
CA GLN A 571 23.00 -28.87 108.14
C GLN A 571 22.34 -30.10 107.51
N VAL A 572 21.62 -29.94 106.38
CA VAL A 572 20.71 -30.95 105.76
C VAL A 572 19.44 -31.14 106.62
N ASN A 573 18.26 -30.59 106.32
CA ASN A 573 17.61 -30.33 105.02
C ASN A 573 17.00 -28.92 104.94
N ASN A 574 17.66 -28.01 104.22
CA ASN A 574 17.03 -26.75 103.76
C ASN A 574 17.53 -26.42 102.34
N SER A 575 17.74 -27.47 101.53
CA SER A 575 18.50 -27.41 100.26
C SER A 575 18.13 -28.53 99.29
N THR A 576 16.84 -28.80 99.08
CA THR A 576 16.33 -29.59 97.94
C THR A 576 14.89 -29.17 97.64
N VAL A 577 14.73 -28.05 96.93
CA VAL A 577 13.84 -28.10 95.77
C VAL A 577 14.51 -29.09 94.83
N SER A 578 13.77 -30.10 94.36
CA SER A 578 14.39 -31.16 93.56
C SER A 578 14.98 -30.57 92.30
N GLU A 579 16.27 -30.84 92.02
CA GLU A 579 16.95 -30.34 90.82
C GLU A 579 16.14 -30.71 89.55
N ALA A 580 15.43 -31.83 89.57
CA ALA A 580 14.51 -32.26 88.53
C ALA A 580 13.33 -31.30 88.26
N GLU A 581 12.68 -30.74 89.27
CA GLU A 581 11.56 -29.79 89.07
C GLU A 581 12.05 -28.45 88.49
N GLN A 582 13.25 -28.05 88.90
CA GLN A 582 13.88 -26.82 88.44
C GLN A 582 14.43 -26.97 87.01
N GLU A 583 15.01 -28.13 86.67
CA GLU A 583 15.35 -28.51 85.29
C GLU A 583 14.12 -28.64 84.38
N GLU A 584 13.02 -29.22 84.88
CA GLU A 584 11.81 -29.42 84.05
C GLU A 584 11.12 -28.09 83.72
N LEU A 585 10.98 -27.17 84.69
CA LEU A 585 10.52 -25.80 84.41
C LEU A 585 11.45 -25.07 83.43
N GLN A 586 12.75 -25.25 83.56
CA GLN A 586 13.76 -24.58 82.72
C GLN A 586 13.76 -25.13 81.28
N LYS A 587 13.51 -26.43 81.11
CA LYS A 587 13.32 -27.12 79.82
C LYS A 587 11.99 -26.74 79.17
N GLU A 588 10.93 -26.58 79.96
CA GLU A 588 9.62 -26.13 79.48
C GLU A 588 9.63 -24.66 79.06
N LEU A 589 10.34 -23.80 79.81
CA LEU A 589 10.60 -22.42 79.40
C LEU A 589 11.41 -22.36 78.10
N GLN A 590 12.43 -23.20 77.94
CA GLN A 590 13.22 -23.30 76.70
C GLN A 590 12.34 -23.72 75.51
N ASN A 591 11.53 -24.76 75.66
CA ASN A 591 10.58 -25.20 74.63
C ASN A 591 9.58 -24.08 74.24
N MET A 592 9.16 -23.23 75.19
CA MET A 592 8.25 -22.11 74.95
C MET A 592 8.95 -20.96 74.21
N VAL A 593 10.23 -20.70 74.51
CA VAL A 593 11.09 -19.78 73.76
C VAL A 593 11.30 -20.28 72.32
N ASP A 594 11.62 -21.56 72.14
CA ASP A 594 11.86 -22.16 70.81
C ASP A 594 10.57 -22.15 69.96
N ARG A 595 9.41 -22.43 70.57
CA ARG A 595 8.09 -22.34 69.92
C ARG A 595 7.74 -20.90 69.53
N ASN A 596 8.08 -19.90 70.34
CA ASN A 596 7.90 -18.48 69.97
C ASN A 596 8.82 -18.06 68.83
N GLN A 597 10.11 -18.45 68.85
CA GLN A 597 11.03 -18.18 67.74
C GLN A 597 10.55 -18.82 66.43
N LEU A 598 10.01 -20.04 66.48
CA LEU A 598 9.41 -20.71 65.34
C LEU A 598 8.16 -19.97 64.81
N LEU A 599 7.32 -19.45 65.71
CA LEU A 599 6.13 -18.66 65.33
C LEU A 599 6.51 -17.30 64.75
N GLU A 600 7.52 -16.60 65.29
CA GLU A 600 8.07 -15.38 64.72
C GLU A 600 8.66 -15.63 63.32
N GLY A 601 9.41 -16.73 63.14
CA GLY A 601 9.91 -17.15 61.83
C GLY A 601 8.80 -17.42 60.81
N LYS A 602 7.73 -18.12 61.22
CA LYS A 602 6.53 -18.33 60.37
C LYS A 602 5.80 -17.02 60.04
N LEU A 603 5.70 -16.10 60.99
CA LEU A 603 5.04 -14.81 60.79
C LEU A 603 5.86 -13.91 59.86
N GLN A 604 7.19 -13.93 59.96
CA GLN A 604 8.08 -13.27 59.01
C GLN A 604 7.97 -13.87 57.61
N ALA A 605 7.93 -15.20 57.46
CA ALA A 605 7.74 -15.88 56.18
C ALA A 605 6.39 -15.51 55.53
N LEU A 606 5.30 -15.55 56.29
CA LEU A 606 3.98 -15.13 55.80
C LEU A 606 3.96 -13.64 55.39
N GLN A 607 4.72 -12.80 56.08
CA GLN A 607 4.85 -11.38 55.77
C GLN A 607 5.74 -11.12 54.54
N THR A 608 6.70 -11.99 54.21
CA THR A 608 7.42 -11.96 52.93
C THR A 608 6.54 -12.45 51.78
N ASP A 609 5.75 -13.50 51.99
CA ASP A 609 4.85 -14.05 50.98
C ASP A 609 3.72 -13.08 50.62
N TYR A 610 3.15 -12.39 51.62
CA TYR A 610 2.18 -11.32 51.38
C TYR A 610 2.76 -10.17 50.53
N LYS A 611 4.02 -9.78 50.77
CA LYS A 611 4.71 -8.76 49.94
C LYS A 611 4.97 -9.27 48.52
N ALA A 612 5.34 -10.55 48.35
CA ALA A 612 5.51 -11.16 47.03
C ALA A 612 4.19 -11.22 46.25
N LEU A 613 3.08 -11.54 46.94
CA LEU A 613 1.73 -11.50 46.38
C LEU A 613 1.33 -10.09 45.93
N GLN A 614 1.54 -9.05 46.74
CA GLN A 614 1.29 -7.66 46.33
C GLN A 614 2.14 -7.24 45.11
N GLN A 615 3.40 -7.66 45.05
CA GLN A 615 4.25 -7.40 43.88
C GLN A 615 3.75 -8.14 42.63
N ARG A 616 3.25 -9.36 42.77
CA ARG A 616 2.65 -10.14 41.68
C ARG A 616 1.35 -9.51 41.20
N GLU A 617 0.50 -9.02 42.10
CA GLU A 617 -0.72 -8.29 41.77
C GLU A 617 -0.39 -7.01 40.96
N ALA A 618 0.56 -6.19 41.45
CA ALA A 618 1.01 -4.99 40.75
C ALA A 618 1.61 -5.31 39.36
N ALA A 619 2.34 -6.42 39.22
CA ALA A 619 2.87 -6.88 37.94
C ALA A 619 1.76 -7.32 36.97
N ILE A 620 0.71 -7.97 37.46
CA ILE A 620 -0.48 -8.35 36.66
C ILE A 620 -1.25 -7.10 36.23
N GLN A 621 -1.49 -6.14 37.14
CA GLN A 621 -2.13 -4.86 36.82
C GLN A 621 -1.34 -4.07 35.75
N GLY A 622 0.00 -4.01 35.86
CA GLY A 622 0.84 -3.40 34.84
C GLY A 622 0.81 -4.13 33.49
N SER A 623 0.67 -5.46 33.50
CA SER A 623 0.55 -6.27 32.28
C SER A 623 -0.81 -6.07 31.59
N LEU A 624 -1.90 -5.98 32.37
CA LEU A 624 -3.23 -5.64 31.89
C LEU A 624 -3.25 -4.26 31.23
N ALA A 625 -2.67 -3.24 31.88
CA ALA A 625 -2.56 -1.89 31.30
C ALA A 625 -1.75 -1.86 29.98
N SER A 626 -0.73 -2.71 29.84
CA SER A 626 0.02 -2.87 28.58
C SER A 626 -0.83 -3.50 27.49
N LEU A 627 -1.58 -4.56 27.81
CA LEU A 627 -2.49 -5.23 26.87
C LEU A 627 -3.65 -4.32 26.44
N GLU A 628 -4.19 -3.50 27.34
CA GLU A 628 -5.21 -2.49 27.02
C GLU A 628 -4.67 -1.42 26.06
N ALA A 629 -3.42 -0.97 26.26
CA ALA A 629 -2.75 -0.02 25.39
C ALA A 629 -2.45 -0.62 23.99
N GLU A 630 -2.01 -1.88 23.92
CA GLU A 630 -1.82 -2.61 22.66
C GLU A 630 -3.16 -2.81 21.93
N GLN A 631 -4.23 -3.20 22.64
CA GLN A 631 -5.56 -3.34 22.04
C GLN A 631 -6.09 -1.99 21.53
N ALA A 632 -5.81 -0.88 22.23
CA ALA A 632 -6.13 0.46 21.74
C ALA A 632 -5.32 0.85 20.48
N SER A 633 -4.04 0.44 20.40
CA SER A 633 -3.19 0.64 19.23
C SER A 633 -3.67 -0.16 18.01
N ILE A 634 -4.04 -1.43 18.20
CA ILE A 634 -4.63 -2.28 17.15
C ILE A 634 -5.96 -1.69 16.66
N ARG A 635 -6.83 -1.22 17.57
CA ARG A 635 -8.08 -0.52 17.22
C ARG A 635 -7.82 0.75 16.41
N HIS A 636 -6.81 1.55 16.77
CA HIS A 636 -6.41 2.73 15.99
C HIS A 636 -5.94 2.35 14.58
N LEU A 637 -5.09 1.33 14.44
CA LEU A 637 -4.59 0.87 13.14
C LEU A 637 -5.72 0.32 12.25
N GLY A 638 -6.67 -0.42 12.83
CA GLY A 638 -7.89 -0.88 12.12
C GLY A 638 -8.71 0.29 11.57
N ASN A 639 -9.01 1.28 12.42
CA ASN A 639 -9.73 2.49 12.00
C ASN A 639 -8.98 3.27 10.90
N GLN A 640 -7.66 3.34 10.98
CA GLN A 640 -6.83 3.99 9.96
C GLN A 640 -6.90 3.25 8.62
N MET A 641 -6.83 1.91 8.63
CA MET A 641 -6.93 1.09 7.43
C MET A 641 -8.34 1.15 6.81
N GLU A 642 -9.39 1.17 7.62
CA GLU A 642 -10.77 1.36 7.15
C GLU A 642 -10.97 2.74 6.50
N ALA A 643 -10.42 3.81 7.09
CA ALA A 643 -10.44 5.15 6.51
C ALA A 643 -9.69 5.21 5.16
N SER A 644 -8.52 4.59 5.05
CA SER A 644 -7.79 4.46 3.77
C SER A 644 -8.60 3.69 2.72
N LEU A 645 -9.25 2.59 3.10
CA LEU A 645 -10.06 1.77 2.20
C LEU A 645 -11.31 2.53 1.71
N LEU A 646 -11.93 3.34 2.57
CA LEU A 646 -13.03 4.23 2.23
C LEU A 646 -12.58 5.37 1.31
N ALA A 647 -11.39 5.93 1.51
CA ALA A 647 -10.78 6.91 0.61
C ALA A 647 -10.52 6.32 -0.79
N VAL A 648 -9.97 5.10 -0.89
CA VAL A 648 -9.75 4.41 -2.17
C VAL A 648 -11.09 4.10 -2.87
N LYS A 649 -12.12 3.66 -2.14
CA LYS A 649 -13.48 3.50 -2.68
C LYS A 649 -14.03 4.82 -3.25
N LYS A 650 -13.88 5.93 -2.52
CA LYS A 650 -14.32 7.26 -2.99
C LYS A 650 -13.57 7.68 -4.25
N ALA A 651 -12.25 7.52 -4.28
CA ALA A 651 -11.40 7.83 -5.45
C ALA A 651 -11.80 7.02 -6.69
N LYS A 652 -12.14 5.73 -6.51
CA LYS A 652 -12.64 4.86 -7.59
C LYS A 652 -13.99 5.35 -8.16
N GLU A 653 -14.94 5.72 -7.32
CA GLU A 653 -16.23 6.23 -7.80
C GLU A 653 -16.09 7.62 -8.46
N THR A 654 -15.22 8.50 -7.98
CA THR A 654 -14.92 9.77 -8.68
C THR A 654 -14.24 9.54 -10.04
N MET A 655 -13.32 8.56 -10.15
CA MET A 655 -12.68 8.22 -11.42
C MET A 655 -13.70 7.68 -12.44
N LYS A 656 -14.62 6.81 -12.02
CA LYS A 656 -15.72 6.33 -12.87
C LYS A 656 -16.60 7.47 -13.38
N ALA A 657 -16.95 8.43 -12.50
CA ALA A 657 -17.77 9.57 -12.90
C ALA A 657 -17.06 10.42 -13.97
N GLN A 658 -15.75 10.65 -13.82
CA GLN A 658 -14.94 11.36 -14.83
C GLN A 658 -14.85 10.59 -16.16
N VAL A 659 -14.73 9.26 -16.12
CA VAL A 659 -14.77 8.43 -17.34
C VAL A 659 -16.12 8.56 -18.05
N ALA A 660 -17.24 8.43 -17.33
CA ALA A 660 -18.58 8.57 -17.90
C ALA A 660 -18.86 9.97 -18.48
N GLU A 661 -18.36 11.03 -17.82
CA GLU A 661 -18.41 12.40 -18.33
C GLU A 661 -17.63 12.55 -19.65
N LYS A 662 -16.44 11.96 -19.73
CA LYS A 662 -15.60 11.96 -20.93
C LYS A 662 -16.18 11.13 -22.07
N GLU A 663 -16.80 9.97 -21.77
CA GLU A 663 -17.53 9.15 -22.74
C GLU A 663 -18.73 9.92 -23.32
N ALA A 664 -19.53 10.59 -22.48
CA ALA A 664 -20.66 11.40 -22.94
C ALA A 664 -20.20 12.61 -23.79
N ALA A 665 -19.11 13.27 -23.41
CA ALA A 665 -18.51 14.34 -24.21
C ALA A 665 -17.99 13.84 -25.57
N LEU A 666 -17.40 12.64 -25.62
CA LEU A 666 -16.96 12.01 -26.86
C LEU A 666 -18.15 11.67 -27.78
N GLN A 667 -19.21 11.08 -27.25
CA GLN A 667 -20.44 10.79 -28.02
C GLN A 667 -21.10 12.07 -28.58
N SER A 668 -21.09 13.16 -27.81
CA SER A 668 -21.57 14.48 -28.27
C SER A 668 -20.72 15.03 -29.42
N LYS A 669 -19.39 14.86 -29.36
CA LYS A 669 -18.48 15.27 -30.45
C LYS A 669 -18.56 14.35 -31.67
N GLU A 670 -18.81 13.07 -31.47
CA GLU A 670 -18.97 12.09 -32.55
C GLU A 670 -20.28 12.33 -33.34
N SER A 671 -21.39 12.64 -32.67
CA SER A 671 -22.64 13.06 -33.33
C SER A 671 -22.54 14.43 -34.00
N GLU A 672 -21.77 15.39 -33.45
CA GLU A 672 -21.45 16.65 -34.13
C GLU A 672 -20.63 16.42 -35.41
N CYS A 673 -19.63 15.52 -35.38
CA CYS A 673 -18.87 15.14 -36.58
C CYS A 673 -19.76 14.47 -37.63
N GLN A 674 -20.65 13.55 -37.23
CA GLN A 674 -21.61 12.90 -38.13
C GLN A 674 -22.53 13.92 -38.80
N ARG A 675 -23.08 14.90 -38.06
CA ARG A 675 -23.94 15.94 -38.64
C ARG A 675 -23.18 16.83 -39.63
N LEU A 676 -21.95 17.24 -39.29
CA LEU A 676 -21.09 18.02 -40.21
C LEU A 676 -20.71 17.23 -41.48
N GLN A 677 -20.51 15.91 -41.34
CA GLN A 677 -20.28 15.01 -42.47
C GLN A 677 -21.50 14.96 -43.40
N GLU A 678 -22.70 14.78 -42.84
CA GLU A 678 -23.97 14.75 -43.58
C GLU A 678 -24.28 16.11 -44.26
N GLU A 679 -24.07 17.23 -43.56
CA GLU A 679 -24.19 18.58 -44.11
C GLU A 679 -23.21 18.79 -45.29
N ALA A 680 -21.94 18.41 -45.14
CA ALA A 680 -20.95 18.52 -46.21
C ALA A 680 -21.25 17.60 -47.42
N ASP A 681 -21.74 16.38 -47.18
CA ASP A 681 -22.16 15.45 -48.22
C ASP A 681 -23.41 15.96 -48.97
N GLN A 682 -24.38 16.59 -48.28
CA GLN A 682 -25.52 17.26 -48.91
C GLN A 682 -25.10 18.46 -49.77
N CYS A 683 -24.25 19.34 -49.25
CA CYS A 683 -23.71 20.48 -50.02
C CYS A 683 -22.94 20.00 -51.25
N ARG A 684 -22.16 18.91 -51.15
CA ARG A 684 -21.48 18.30 -52.31
C ARG A 684 -22.48 17.81 -53.35
N LEU A 685 -23.51 17.06 -52.95
CA LEU A 685 -24.54 16.54 -53.87
C LEU A 685 -25.32 17.67 -54.57
N GLN A 686 -25.62 18.78 -53.87
CA GLN A 686 -26.25 19.96 -54.45
C GLN A 686 -25.33 20.66 -55.47
N ALA A 687 -24.04 20.83 -55.14
CA ALA A 687 -23.05 21.38 -56.07
C ALA A 687 -22.85 20.48 -57.30
N GLU A 688 -22.84 19.15 -57.13
CA GLU A 688 -22.77 18.19 -58.24
C GLU A 688 -24.01 18.25 -59.14
N ALA A 689 -25.21 18.43 -58.56
CA ALA A 689 -26.46 18.62 -59.32
C ALA A 689 -26.45 19.94 -60.11
N GLN A 690 -26.12 21.07 -59.47
CA GLN A 690 -26.00 22.35 -60.18
C GLN A 690 -24.90 22.31 -61.26
N ALA A 691 -23.79 21.60 -61.04
CA ALA A 691 -22.75 21.39 -62.05
C ALA A 691 -23.16 20.45 -63.21
N GLN A 692 -24.25 19.68 -63.06
CA GLN A 692 -24.87 18.92 -64.16
C GLN A 692 -25.88 19.81 -64.91
N GLU A 693 -26.66 20.62 -64.21
CA GLU A 693 -27.57 21.61 -64.81
C GLU A 693 -26.82 22.68 -65.63
N LEU A 694 -25.72 23.22 -65.09
CA LEU A 694 -24.80 24.11 -65.82
C LEU A 694 -24.31 23.46 -67.13
N ARG A 695 -23.87 22.20 -67.09
CA ARG A 695 -23.47 21.46 -68.31
C ARG A 695 -24.62 21.24 -69.28
N ALA A 696 -25.83 21.01 -68.80
CA ALA A 696 -27.01 20.88 -69.67
C ALA A 696 -27.33 22.22 -70.38
N LEU A 697 -27.28 23.33 -69.64
CA LEU A 697 -27.44 24.69 -70.17
C LEU A 697 -26.33 25.09 -71.14
N GLU A 698 -25.06 24.81 -70.84
CA GLU A 698 -23.94 25.03 -71.76
C GLU A 698 -24.13 24.27 -73.07
N ASN A 699 -24.48 22.97 -73.00
CA ASN A 699 -24.78 22.16 -74.19
C ASN A 699 -25.97 22.72 -74.98
N GLN A 700 -27.00 23.23 -74.30
CA GLN A 700 -28.18 23.84 -74.94
C GLN A 700 -27.83 25.17 -75.63
N CYS A 701 -27.01 26.01 -75.00
CA CYS A 701 -26.46 27.24 -75.60
C CYS A 701 -25.59 26.92 -76.81
N GLN A 702 -24.70 25.92 -76.74
CA GLN A 702 -23.89 25.47 -77.87
C GLN A 702 -24.76 24.97 -79.04
N GLN A 703 -25.82 24.19 -78.76
CA GLN A 703 -26.78 23.75 -79.78
C GLN A 703 -27.53 24.93 -80.42
N GLN A 704 -27.93 25.94 -79.64
CA GLN A 704 -28.56 27.15 -80.19
C GLN A 704 -27.61 27.97 -81.06
N ILE A 705 -26.35 28.12 -80.64
CA ILE A 705 -25.29 28.81 -81.43
C ILE A 705 -25.10 28.08 -82.77
N GLN A 706 -24.94 26.76 -82.76
CA GLN A 706 -24.83 25.96 -83.99
C GLN A 706 -26.07 26.09 -84.88
N LEU A 707 -27.28 26.14 -84.31
CA LEU A 707 -28.51 26.35 -85.08
C LEU A 707 -28.55 27.74 -85.74
N ILE A 708 -28.06 28.78 -85.05
CA ILE A 708 -27.96 30.15 -85.57
C ILE A 708 -26.89 30.23 -86.68
N GLU A 709 -25.76 29.54 -86.52
CA GLU A 709 -24.70 29.45 -87.55
C GLU A 709 -25.22 28.73 -88.81
N VAL A 710 -25.93 27.61 -88.68
CA VAL A 710 -26.54 26.91 -89.83
C VAL A 710 -27.61 27.77 -90.51
N LEU A 711 -28.53 28.38 -89.76
CA LEU A 711 -29.59 29.24 -90.31
C LEU A 711 -29.06 30.54 -90.94
N SER A 712 -27.90 31.04 -90.51
CA SER A 712 -27.24 32.18 -91.13
C SER A 712 -26.43 31.79 -92.38
N ALA A 713 -25.84 30.59 -92.40
CA ALA A 713 -25.21 30.02 -93.59
C ALA A 713 -26.24 29.73 -94.71
N GLU A 714 -27.39 29.11 -94.39
CA GLU A 714 -28.45 28.83 -95.37
C GLU A 714 -29.10 30.11 -95.94
N LYS A 715 -29.19 31.19 -95.14
CA LYS A 715 -29.69 32.49 -95.60
C LYS A 715 -28.77 33.25 -96.54
N GLY A 716 -27.57 32.74 -96.80
CA GLY A 716 -26.68 33.27 -97.84
C GLY A 716 -27.22 33.14 -99.28
N GLN A 717 -28.32 32.40 -99.52
CA GLN A 717 -28.81 32.12 -100.88
C GLN A 717 -30.24 32.57 -101.22
N GLN A 718 -31.13 32.87 -100.27
CA GLN A 718 -32.48 33.38 -100.57
C GLN A 718 -32.95 34.45 -99.57
N GLY A 719 -33.27 35.64 -100.09
CA GLY A 719 -33.78 36.74 -99.30
C GLY A 719 -35.31 36.73 -99.21
N LEU A 720 -35.85 36.54 -98.01
CA LEU A 720 -37.15 37.06 -97.53
C LEU A 720 -37.26 36.84 -96.00
N SER A 721 -37.85 37.81 -95.29
CA SER A 721 -38.26 37.83 -93.87
C SER A 721 -37.62 36.84 -92.86
N LEU A 722 -36.86 37.38 -91.90
CA LEU A 722 -36.51 36.67 -90.66
C LEU A 722 -37.77 36.36 -89.82
N PRO A 723 -37.95 35.13 -89.29
CA PRO A 723 -38.54 34.96 -87.98
C PRO A 723 -37.64 35.67 -86.97
N GLN A 724 -38.24 36.38 -86.02
CA GLN A 724 -37.55 37.08 -84.95
C GLN A 724 -36.90 36.04 -84.04
N VAL A 725 -35.61 35.75 -84.25
CA VAL A 725 -34.85 34.80 -83.42
C VAL A 725 -34.69 35.45 -82.04
N ASN A 726 -35.06 34.70 -81.00
CA ASN A 726 -35.21 35.19 -79.63
C ASN A 726 -33.85 35.53 -78.98
N THR A 727 -33.23 36.65 -79.35
CA THR A 727 -32.07 37.21 -78.64
C THR A 727 -32.32 37.35 -77.14
N ASP A 728 -33.57 37.62 -76.76
CA ASP A 728 -34.00 37.78 -75.37
C ASP A 728 -33.99 36.45 -74.61
N GLN A 729 -34.21 35.30 -75.28
CA GLN A 729 -34.03 33.97 -74.67
C GLN A 729 -32.55 33.63 -74.47
N LEU A 730 -31.68 33.97 -75.45
CA LEU A 730 -30.25 33.71 -75.33
C LEU A 730 -29.65 34.53 -74.18
N ALA A 731 -29.96 35.83 -74.12
CA ALA A 731 -29.55 36.71 -73.03
C ALA A 731 -30.06 36.23 -71.65
N LEU A 732 -31.31 35.73 -71.58
CA LEU A 732 -31.86 35.15 -70.36
C LEU A 732 -31.09 33.88 -69.92
N SER A 733 -30.82 32.96 -70.85
CA SER A 733 -30.05 31.74 -70.56
C SER A 733 -28.61 32.03 -70.13
N GLN A 734 -28.01 33.10 -70.65
CA GLN A 734 -26.64 33.50 -70.34
C GLN A 734 -26.54 34.19 -68.98
N ALA A 735 -27.52 35.02 -68.61
CA ALA A 735 -27.64 35.55 -67.25
C ALA A 735 -27.96 34.46 -66.21
N GLN A 736 -28.77 33.44 -66.57
CA GLN A 736 -28.99 32.26 -65.72
C GLN A 736 -27.70 31.47 -65.50
N LEU A 737 -26.86 31.33 -66.53
CA LEU A 737 -25.56 30.67 -66.43
C LEU A 737 -24.64 31.37 -65.41
N GLU A 738 -24.51 32.70 -65.47
CA GLU A 738 -23.69 33.48 -64.53
C GLU A 738 -24.18 33.36 -63.08
N ILE A 739 -25.50 33.35 -62.85
CA ILE A 739 -26.09 33.17 -61.51
C ILE A 739 -25.76 31.78 -60.96
N HIS A 740 -26.01 30.71 -61.73
CA HIS A 740 -25.69 29.34 -61.29
C HIS A 740 -24.18 29.12 -61.11
N GLN A 741 -23.33 29.79 -61.88
CA GLN A 741 -21.87 29.75 -61.71
C GLN A 741 -21.44 30.44 -60.40
N GLY A 742 -22.06 31.57 -60.04
CA GLY A 742 -21.85 32.25 -58.76
C GLY A 742 -22.38 31.47 -57.55
N GLU A 743 -23.51 30.77 -57.68
CA GLU A 743 -24.04 29.86 -56.67
C GLU A 743 -23.12 28.64 -56.46
N ALA A 744 -22.69 27.98 -57.54
CA ALA A 744 -21.75 26.87 -57.48
C ALA A 744 -20.44 27.28 -56.80
N GLN A 745 -19.87 28.44 -57.13
CA GLN A 745 -18.66 28.96 -56.48
C GLN A 745 -18.86 29.24 -54.98
N ARG A 746 -20.06 29.68 -54.58
CA ARG A 746 -20.40 29.91 -53.16
C ARG A 746 -20.50 28.59 -52.40
N LEU A 747 -21.22 27.60 -52.95
CA LEU A 747 -21.32 26.25 -52.38
C LEU A 747 -19.94 25.57 -52.29
N GLN A 748 -19.07 25.76 -53.28
CA GLN A 748 -17.70 25.25 -53.27
C GLN A 748 -16.90 25.79 -52.07
N ASN A 749 -17.03 27.09 -51.76
CA ASN A 749 -16.36 27.72 -50.61
C ASN A 749 -16.95 27.25 -49.26
N GLU A 750 -18.28 27.04 -49.21
CA GLU A 750 -18.97 26.53 -48.02
C GLU A 750 -18.55 25.09 -47.69
N VAL A 751 -18.38 24.24 -48.71
CA VAL A 751 -17.81 22.88 -48.55
C VAL A 751 -16.39 22.93 -47.98
N VAL A 752 -15.54 23.88 -48.40
CA VAL A 752 -14.17 24.02 -47.87
C VAL A 752 -14.17 24.47 -46.39
N ASP A 753 -15.05 25.39 -46.01
CA ASP A 753 -15.19 25.83 -44.61
C ASP A 753 -15.75 24.73 -43.71
N LEU A 754 -16.74 23.95 -44.19
CA LEU A 754 -17.24 22.76 -43.49
C LEU A 754 -16.15 21.68 -43.35
N GLN A 755 -15.34 21.45 -44.38
CA GLN A 755 -14.20 20.51 -44.30
C GLN A 755 -13.14 20.97 -43.28
N ALA A 756 -12.85 22.27 -43.19
CA ALA A 756 -11.93 22.81 -42.19
C ALA A 756 -12.48 22.62 -40.76
N LYS A 757 -13.77 22.91 -40.54
CA LYS A 757 -14.46 22.68 -39.26
C LYS A 757 -14.48 21.19 -38.87
N LEU A 758 -14.71 20.30 -39.84
CA LEU A 758 -14.66 18.85 -39.65
C LEU A 758 -13.26 18.38 -39.21
N GLN A 759 -12.18 18.86 -39.83
CA GLN A 759 -10.82 18.51 -39.39
C GLN A 759 -10.52 18.97 -37.95
N VAL A 760 -10.96 20.17 -37.55
CA VAL A 760 -10.81 20.64 -36.16
C VAL A 760 -11.60 19.75 -35.19
N ALA A 761 -12.85 19.41 -35.51
CA ALA A 761 -13.68 18.53 -34.70
C ALA A 761 -13.09 17.10 -34.56
N LEU A 762 -12.50 16.57 -35.64
CA LEU A 762 -11.77 15.29 -35.63
C LEU A 762 -10.53 15.34 -34.74
N GLY A 763 -9.75 16.43 -34.80
CA GLY A 763 -8.59 16.62 -33.91
C GLY A 763 -8.97 16.70 -32.43
N ASP A 764 -10.06 17.38 -32.10
CA ASP A 764 -10.61 17.42 -30.74
C ASP A 764 -11.15 16.06 -30.29
N ARG A 765 -11.78 15.29 -31.18
CA ARG A 765 -12.24 13.91 -30.93
C ARG A 765 -11.05 12.99 -30.61
N ASP A 766 -9.98 13.02 -31.40
CA ASP A 766 -8.78 12.20 -31.19
C ASP A 766 -8.07 12.58 -29.87
N LYS A 767 -8.07 13.86 -29.52
CA LYS A 767 -7.58 14.37 -28.23
C LYS A 767 -8.42 13.91 -27.04
N LEU A 768 -9.75 13.84 -27.17
CA LEU A 768 -10.62 13.27 -26.14
C LEU A 768 -10.45 11.75 -26.04
N GLN A 769 -10.29 11.06 -27.17
CA GLN A 769 -10.12 9.61 -27.23
C GLN A 769 -8.78 9.16 -26.59
N SER A 770 -7.70 9.92 -26.79
CA SER A 770 -6.42 9.69 -26.09
C SER A 770 -6.52 9.96 -24.58
N GLN A 771 -7.21 11.02 -24.14
CA GLN A 771 -7.47 11.27 -22.72
C GLN A 771 -8.30 10.17 -22.06
N LEU A 772 -9.33 9.66 -22.76
CA LEU A 772 -10.15 8.54 -22.30
C LEU A 772 -9.29 7.28 -22.15
N GLY A 773 -8.45 6.96 -23.14
CA GLY A 773 -7.52 5.84 -23.07
C GLY A 773 -6.57 5.89 -21.87
N VAL A 774 -6.04 7.06 -21.52
CA VAL A 774 -5.22 7.26 -20.31
C VAL A 774 -6.04 7.08 -19.02
N ALA A 775 -7.26 7.62 -18.96
CA ALA A 775 -8.12 7.44 -17.79
C ALA A 775 -8.50 5.96 -17.58
N GLU A 776 -8.79 5.23 -18.66
CA GLU A 776 -9.05 3.79 -18.61
C GLU A 776 -7.83 2.95 -18.19
N THR A 777 -6.61 3.30 -18.64
CA THR A 777 -5.39 2.57 -18.21
C THR A 777 -5.18 2.74 -16.72
N VAL A 778 -5.29 3.97 -16.19
CA VAL A 778 -5.16 4.25 -14.75
C VAL A 778 -6.26 3.54 -13.95
N LEU A 779 -7.50 3.47 -14.46
CA LEU A 779 -8.59 2.72 -13.84
C LEU A 779 -8.32 1.20 -13.84
N ARG A 780 -7.74 0.66 -14.91
CA ARG A 780 -7.30 -0.75 -14.99
C ARG A 780 -6.19 -1.04 -13.99
N GLU A 781 -5.18 -0.20 -13.89
CA GLU A 781 -4.07 -0.32 -12.93
C GLU A 781 -4.56 -0.26 -11.47
N HIS A 782 -5.46 0.67 -11.15
CA HIS A 782 -6.10 0.73 -9.83
C HIS A 782 -6.95 -0.52 -9.55
N LYS A 783 -7.63 -1.07 -10.55
CA LYS A 783 -8.39 -2.32 -10.42
C LYS A 783 -7.47 -3.52 -10.15
N THR A 784 -6.33 -3.61 -10.82
CA THR A 784 -5.33 -4.68 -10.55
C THR A 784 -4.70 -4.53 -9.17
N LEU A 785 -4.36 -3.30 -8.73
CA LEU A 785 -3.82 -3.06 -7.39
C LEU A 785 -4.82 -3.45 -6.28
N VAL A 786 -6.10 -3.07 -6.44
CA VAL A 786 -7.16 -3.47 -5.50
C VAL A 786 -7.37 -4.99 -5.49
N GLN A 787 -7.22 -5.66 -6.64
CA GLN A 787 -7.32 -7.13 -6.71
C GLN A 787 -6.12 -7.81 -6.03
N GLN A 788 -4.89 -7.33 -6.25
CA GLN A 788 -3.68 -7.82 -5.57
C GLN A 788 -3.77 -7.64 -4.05
N LEU A 789 -4.19 -6.47 -3.57
CA LEU A 789 -4.39 -6.21 -2.14
C LEU A 789 -5.47 -7.12 -1.52
N LYS A 790 -6.50 -7.48 -2.29
CA LYS A 790 -7.52 -8.44 -1.88
C LYS A 790 -6.97 -9.86 -1.82
N GLU A 791 -6.24 -10.30 -2.84
CA GLU A 791 -5.62 -11.62 -2.91
C GLU A 791 -4.55 -11.82 -1.82
N GLN A 792 -3.75 -10.80 -1.51
CA GLN A 792 -2.83 -10.80 -0.38
C GLN A 792 -3.57 -10.92 0.97
N ASN A 793 -4.66 -10.16 1.18
CA ASN A 793 -5.48 -10.30 2.40
C ASN A 793 -6.09 -11.70 2.53
N GLU A 794 -6.62 -12.26 1.43
CA GLU A 794 -7.17 -13.61 1.45
C GLU A 794 -6.09 -14.69 1.65
N ALA A 795 -4.88 -14.51 1.10
CA ALA A 795 -3.74 -15.40 1.31
C ALA A 795 -3.27 -15.36 2.78
N LEU A 796 -3.13 -14.16 3.35
CA LEU A 796 -2.76 -13.97 4.76
C LEU A 796 -3.80 -14.59 5.70
N ASN A 797 -5.10 -14.40 5.41
CA ASN A 797 -6.18 -15.03 6.17
C ASN A 797 -6.17 -16.55 6.04
N ARG A 798 -5.94 -17.11 4.85
CA ARG A 798 -5.81 -18.58 4.65
C ARG A 798 -4.62 -19.14 5.42
N ALA A 799 -3.45 -18.48 5.37
CA ALA A 799 -2.27 -18.88 6.12
C ALA A 799 -2.52 -18.87 7.63
N HIS A 800 -3.12 -17.79 8.15
CA HIS A 800 -3.44 -17.68 9.58
C HIS A 800 -4.44 -18.76 10.06
N VAL A 801 -5.48 -19.07 9.28
CA VAL A 801 -6.41 -20.17 9.58
C VAL A 801 -5.69 -21.52 9.56
N GLN A 802 -4.78 -21.75 8.61
CA GLN A 802 -4.02 -23.00 8.51
C GLN A 802 -3.04 -23.18 9.68
N GLU A 803 -2.42 -22.10 10.16
CA GLU A 803 -1.58 -22.11 11.36
C GLU A 803 -2.38 -22.39 12.64
N LEU A 804 -3.57 -21.78 12.78
CA LEU A 804 -4.47 -22.07 13.91
C LEU A 804 -4.88 -23.55 13.94
N LEU A 805 -5.16 -24.15 12.79
CA LEU A 805 -5.45 -25.59 12.68
C LEU A 805 -4.23 -26.44 13.08
N GLN A 806 -3.04 -26.14 12.56
CA GLN A 806 -1.81 -26.87 12.93
C GLN A 806 -1.44 -26.73 14.41
N CYS A 807 -1.69 -25.56 15.02
CA CYS A 807 -1.52 -25.37 16.46
C CYS A 807 -2.52 -26.22 17.25
N SER A 808 -3.80 -26.24 16.84
CA SER A 808 -4.82 -27.08 17.47
C SER A 808 -4.53 -28.58 17.36
N GLU A 809 -4.00 -29.06 16.24
CA GLU A 809 -3.59 -30.46 16.06
C GLU A 809 -2.41 -30.81 16.98
N ARG A 810 -1.40 -29.92 17.08
CA ARG A 810 -0.24 -30.10 17.97
C ARG A 810 -0.64 -30.08 19.44
N GLU A 811 -1.54 -29.19 19.85
CA GLU A 811 -2.10 -29.17 21.21
C GLU A 811 -2.85 -30.47 21.54
N GLY A 812 -3.60 -31.04 20.58
CA GLY A 812 -4.24 -32.35 20.72
C GLY A 812 -3.25 -33.50 20.95
N ILE A 813 -2.20 -33.59 20.13
CA ILE A 813 -1.15 -34.62 20.27
C ILE A 813 -0.42 -34.49 21.62
N LEU A 814 -0.10 -33.25 22.04
CA LEU A 814 0.53 -33.00 23.34
C LEU A 814 -0.38 -33.38 24.52
N GLN A 815 -1.70 -33.17 24.40
CA GLN A 815 -2.67 -33.64 25.38
C GLN A 815 -2.69 -35.18 25.45
N GLU A 816 -2.77 -35.88 24.32
CA GLU A 816 -2.73 -37.36 24.28
C GLU A 816 -1.44 -37.91 24.90
N GLU A 817 -0.27 -37.34 24.58
CA GLU A 817 0.99 -37.72 25.20
C GLU A 817 1.02 -37.47 26.71
N SER A 818 0.46 -36.34 27.17
CA SER A 818 0.40 -36.01 28.60
C SER A 818 -0.45 -37.02 29.37
N ILE A 819 -1.58 -37.43 28.81
CA ILE A 819 -2.49 -38.44 29.36
C ILE A 819 -1.77 -39.80 29.43
N TYR A 820 -1.06 -40.20 28.36
CA TYR A 820 -0.28 -41.43 28.34
C TYR A 820 0.85 -41.44 29.39
N LYS A 821 1.60 -40.34 29.51
CA LYS A 821 2.68 -40.18 30.50
C LYS A 821 2.13 -40.24 31.94
N ALA A 822 1.01 -39.57 32.22
CA ALA A 822 0.35 -39.61 33.52
C ALA A 822 -0.13 -41.04 33.88
N GLN A 823 -0.76 -41.75 32.93
CA GLN A 823 -1.18 -43.15 33.13
C GLN A 823 0.01 -44.08 33.42
N LYS A 824 1.15 -43.89 32.75
CA LYS A 824 2.37 -44.67 33.01
C LYS A 824 2.93 -44.41 34.41
N GLN A 825 3.04 -43.14 34.81
CA GLN A 825 3.49 -42.78 36.16
C GLN A 825 2.56 -43.31 37.25
N GLU A 826 1.25 -43.32 37.02
CA GLU A 826 0.28 -43.92 37.96
C GLU A 826 0.48 -45.44 38.10
N GLN A 827 0.79 -46.15 37.01
CA GLN A 827 1.13 -47.58 37.07
C GLN A 827 2.45 -47.84 37.82
N GLU A 828 3.48 -47.03 37.60
CA GLU A 828 4.77 -47.12 38.30
C GLU A 828 4.62 -46.85 39.81
N LEU A 829 3.83 -45.83 40.19
CA LEU A 829 3.52 -45.54 41.59
C LEU A 829 2.76 -46.70 42.27
N ARG A 830 1.77 -47.30 41.60
CA ARG A 830 1.05 -48.47 42.12
C ARG A 830 1.98 -49.68 42.32
N ALA A 831 2.96 -49.89 41.44
CA ALA A 831 3.95 -50.96 41.58
C ALA A 831 4.87 -50.72 42.80
N LEU A 832 5.45 -49.51 42.93
CA LEU A 832 6.27 -49.14 44.09
C LEU A 832 5.51 -49.21 45.41
N GLN A 833 4.22 -48.87 45.41
CA GLN A 833 3.36 -48.97 46.59
C GLN A 833 3.10 -50.43 47.00
N ALA A 834 3.02 -51.35 46.03
CA ALA A 834 2.95 -52.79 46.30
C ALA A 834 4.28 -53.30 46.91
N GLU A 835 5.43 -52.94 46.33
CA GLU A 835 6.76 -53.31 46.87
C GLU A 835 6.97 -52.77 48.29
N LEU A 836 6.62 -51.51 48.56
CA LEU A 836 6.69 -50.92 49.91
C LEU A 836 5.81 -51.65 50.92
N SER A 837 4.62 -52.13 50.51
CA SER A 837 3.77 -52.93 51.39
C SER A 837 4.37 -54.31 51.68
N GLN A 838 5.00 -54.95 50.70
CA GLN A 838 5.70 -56.22 50.89
C GLN A 838 6.92 -56.07 51.83
N VAL A 839 7.73 -55.02 51.63
CA VAL A 839 8.87 -54.72 52.50
C VAL A 839 8.41 -54.43 53.93
N ARG A 840 7.33 -53.67 54.11
CA ARG A 840 6.75 -53.41 55.45
C ARG A 840 6.37 -54.72 56.15
N CYS A 841 5.62 -55.61 55.50
CA CYS A 841 5.26 -56.90 56.10
C CYS A 841 6.50 -57.76 56.45
N SER A 842 7.57 -57.71 55.65
CA SER A 842 8.82 -58.41 55.98
C SER A 842 9.55 -57.81 57.19
N SER A 843 9.52 -56.48 57.34
CA SER A 843 10.09 -55.77 58.50
C SER A 843 9.30 -56.04 59.77
N GLU A 844 7.96 -56.06 59.69
CA GLU A 844 7.07 -56.42 60.81
C GLU A 844 7.32 -57.87 61.26
N GLY A 845 7.51 -58.80 60.33
CA GLY A 845 7.92 -60.17 60.63
C GLY A 845 9.29 -60.25 61.33
N ALA A 846 10.31 -59.56 60.81
CA ALA A 846 11.63 -59.52 61.44
C ALA A 846 11.63 -58.88 62.84
N HIS A 847 10.76 -57.89 63.09
CA HIS A 847 10.58 -57.32 64.43
C HIS A 847 9.94 -58.31 65.41
N LEU A 848 8.97 -59.11 64.95
CA LEU A 848 8.40 -60.22 65.73
C LEU A 848 9.45 -61.27 66.08
N GLU A 849 10.23 -61.74 65.09
CA GLU A 849 11.33 -62.69 65.32
C GLU A 849 12.38 -62.13 66.31
N HIS A 850 12.74 -60.85 66.20
CA HIS A 850 13.66 -60.21 67.13
C HIS A 850 13.07 -60.14 68.55
N ALA A 851 11.78 -59.81 68.69
CA ALA A 851 11.11 -59.80 69.99
C ALA A 851 11.09 -61.19 70.63
N GLU A 852 10.77 -62.24 69.85
CA GLU A 852 10.81 -63.63 70.32
C GLU A 852 12.22 -64.07 70.76
N LEU A 853 13.27 -63.68 70.02
CA LEU A 853 14.66 -63.96 70.39
C LEU A 853 15.08 -63.21 71.65
N GLN A 854 14.63 -61.97 71.83
CA GLN A 854 14.90 -61.20 73.04
C GLN A 854 14.19 -61.82 74.26
N ASP A 855 12.96 -62.30 74.10
CA ASP A 855 12.21 -63.03 75.13
C ASP A 855 12.90 -64.35 75.52
N GLN A 856 13.42 -65.09 74.53
CA GLN A 856 14.23 -66.30 74.76
C GLN A 856 15.53 -65.99 75.50
N LEU A 857 16.21 -64.90 75.15
CA LEU A 857 17.42 -64.43 75.83
C LEU A 857 17.12 -64.03 77.28
N HIS A 858 16.01 -63.34 77.55
CA HIS A 858 15.60 -62.99 78.90
C HIS A 858 15.32 -64.25 79.74
N ARG A 859 14.61 -65.25 79.20
CA ARG A 859 14.38 -66.54 79.88
C ARG A 859 15.70 -67.26 80.20
N ALA A 860 16.58 -67.40 79.21
CA ALA A 860 17.89 -68.04 79.41
C ALA A 860 18.77 -67.32 80.45
N ASN A 861 18.71 -65.99 80.52
CA ASN A 861 19.39 -65.21 81.55
C ASN A 861 18.80 -65.42 82.95
N THR A 862 17.47 -65.54 83.07
CA THR A 862 16.79 -65.89 84.32
C THR A 862 17.17 -67.30 84.77
N ASP A 863 17.09 -68.29 83.87
CA ASP A 863 17.46 -69.69 84.12
C ASP A 863 18.94 -69.88 84.51
N THR A 864 19.80 -68.89 84.20
CA THR A 864 21.24 -68.87 84.57
C THR A 864 21.51 -68.13 85.89
N ALA A 865 20.54 -67.36 86.39
CA ALA A 865 20.64 -66.59 87.63
C ALA A 865 20.04 -67.31 88.85
N GLU A 866 19.19 -68.33 88.62
CA GLU A 866 18.69 -69.29 89.61
C GLU A 866 19.69 -70.43 89.90
#